data_AF-A0A6J4SPA9-F1
#
_entry.id   AF-A0A6J4SPA9-F1
#
_cell.length_a   1.000
_cell.length_b   1.000
_cell.length_c   1.000
_cell.angle_alpha   90.00
_cell.angle_beta   90.00
_cell.angle_gamma   90.00
#
_symmetry.space_group_name_H-M   'P 1'
#
loop_
_entity.id
_entity.type
_entity.pdbx_description
1 polymer ?
#
loop_
_entity_poly.entity_id
_entity_poly.type
_entity_poly.pdbx_seq_one_letter_code
_entity_poly.pdbx_strand_id
1 'polypeptide(L)'
;MIDTARYLRFERVDAVEETARGLLADLHGEQLRVDLVRPDVVRLKLSRGGAFDESPTFAVCVDPLEADVPFEVEREEGVVRLRAAGLVVSLGLDPFRLDVHRPDGSPVLETAEDEDGRPWAYATLNDAFAFRRRCRPEDAIYGLGEKTGRHDRRGRELTLWNTDVLDPNATADIVRGLPPGDPRADPEGTEFDPYYISIPLLHHHAHATGAVAGSFVDNGYRGTYDLSAADGFGVHFAGGQYTEYVFAGPRMADVLEGYTWLTGRTAAPPLWALGFHQCRWKDYTQEDIEAIARRHREHEVPCDALWLDIEHMDGYRVFTWDPEAFPDPAAMSARLAGLGFHLVTIVDPGVKREPGYPVFDEGVARDVLCRTEGGDVYVGQVWPGGAAFPDLATEEGRAWWAERNAAHARTGVAGIWNDMNEPATGDIPPGAMRFERGRSSHERFHNQYALLMAMATTAGLRDAEPGRRTFVLSRAGSPGIQRYAATWMGDNVSRWDHLRMSIPMAMGLGLSGQAFVGADVGGFRGHTSAELLVRWTQYGALTPFCRNHSEIGNVDQYAWSFGDVVLGHVRAAIALRYRLLPYLYAAFVLASETGAPVQRPLVFDHQDDPLVRELDDEYLLGPDLLVAPVTEPGQTARQVYLPAGDWHDWHTGEQLAGAAHVLAPTPMDRIPLYARGGAVIPMWPQAPASASGHQPAVVELHLFVPRADGTHRSLLQEDDGETDAALDGARVRTWLGVTRRGARVELRAQVEGDGYPEHAREAFHLVVHGAAPARVRLDGAELAAREGRFVLPSAGTGFLVELEV
;
A
#
# COMPACT_ATOMS: atom_id res chain seq x y z
N MET A 1 8.45 6.93 -25.62
CA MET A 1 8.84 5.65 -26.26
C MET A 1 10.35 5.57 -26.42
N ILE A 2 10.97 4.59 -25.74
CA ILE A 2 12.40 4.31 -25.88
C ILE A 2 12.61 3.65 -27.24
N ASP A 3 13.48 4.23 -28.07
CA ASP A 3 13.87 3.66 -29.36
C ASP A 3 14.62 2.34 -29.14
N THR A 4 13.90 1.24 -29.26
CA THR A 4 14.42 -0.12 -29.13
C THR A 4 14.90 -0.71 -30.47
N ALA A 5 14.86 0.06 -31.57
CA ALA A 5 15.20 -0.43 -32.91
C ALA A 5 16.68 -0.86 -33.06
N ARG A 6 17.55 -0.41 -32.15
CA ARG A 6 18.99 -0.72 -32.15
C ARG A 6 19.37 -1.81 -31.14
N TYR A 7 18.41 -2.39 -30.42
CA TYR A 7 18.70 -3.44 -29.47
C TYR A 7 19.07 -4.73 -30.21
N LEU A 8 20.03 -5.47 -29.67
CA LEU A 8 20.31 -6.83 -30.10
C LEU A 8 19.18 -7.73 -29.60
N ARG A 9 18.33 -8.16 -30.52
CA ARG A 9 17.24 -9.09 -30.23
C ARG A 9 17.75 -10.52 -30.18
N PHE A 10 17.28 -11.27 -29.19
CA PHE A 10 17.54 -12.69 -29.11
C PHE A 10 16.50 -13.40 -29.96
N GLU A 11 16.95 -14.14 -30.97
CA GLU A 11 16.07 -14.71 -32.01
C GLU A 11 16.07 -16.24 -32.04
N ARG A 12 17.03 -16.89 -31.38
CA ARG A 12 17.19 -18.35 -31.44
C ARG A 12 17.78 -18.91 -30.16
N VAL A 13 17.28 -20.07 -29.76
CA VAL A 13 17.82 -20.93 -28.70
C VAL A 13 18.70 -22.00 -29.33
N ASP A 14 19.93 -22.12 -28.86
CA ASP A 14 20.95 -23.02 -29.38
C ASP A 14 20.90 -24.41 -28.72
N ALA A 15 20.68 -24.44 -27.41
CA ALA A 15 20.57 -25.66 -26.62
C ALA A 15 19.62 -25.47 -25.43
N VAL A 16 19.01 -26.57 -24.96
CA VAL A 16 18.16 -26.57 -23.76
C VAL A 16 18.46 -27.80 -22.92
N GLU A 17 18.91 -27.57 -21.69
CA GLU A 17 19.18 -28.57 -20.66
C GLU A 17 18.08 -28.54 -19.59
N GLU A 18 17.78 -29.70 -19.03
CA GLU A 18 16.91 -29.81 -17.84
C GLU A 18 17.77 -29.57 -16.60
N THR A 19 17.27 -28.74 -15.69
CA THR A 19 17.89 -28.51 -14.38
C THR A 19 17.07 -29.21 -13.30
N ALA A 20 17.55 -29.21 -12.06
CA ALA A 20 16.78 -29.75 -10.93
C ALA A 20 15.42 -29.04 -10.69
N ARG A 21 15.20 -27.84 -11.27
CA ARG A 21 14.04 -26.99 -10.99
C ARG A 21 13.34 -26.46 -12.26
N GLY A 22 13.80 -26.85 -13.45
CA GLY A 22 13.23 -26.36 -14.70
C GLY A 22 14.21 -26.49 -15.87
N LEU A 23 14.48 -25.39 -16.57
CA LEU A 23 15.27 -25.38 -17.80
C LEU A 23 16.43 -24.38 -17.74
N LEU A 24 17.53 -24.73 -18.41
CA LEU A 24 18.62 -23.83 -18.75
C LEU A 24 18.78 -23.85 -20.28
N ALA A 25 18.66 -22.69 -20.91
CA ALA A 25 18.73 -22.56 -22.35
C ALA A 25 19.89 -21.65 -22.74
N ASP A 26 20.72 -22.08 -23.68
CA ASP A 26 21.77 -21.25 -24.27
C ASP A 26 21.22 -20.50 -25.48
N LEU A 27 21.46 -19.21 -25.55
CA LEU A 27 20.97 -18.35 -26.63
C LEU A 27 21.83 -17.09 -26.75
N HIS A 28 22.33 -16.81 -27.97
CA HIS A 28 23.08 -15.58 -28.28
C HIS A 28 24.31 -15.33 -27.38
N GLY A 29 24.97 -16.40 -26.92
CA GLY A 29 26.14 -16.31 -26.04
C GLY A 29 25.82 -16.04 -24.56
N GLU A 30 24.54 -16.02 -24.21
CA GLU A 30 24.01 -15.91 -22.85
C GLU A 30 23.17 -17.15 -22.51
N GLN A 31 22.68 -17.21 -21.28
CA GLN A 31 21.86 -18.29 -20.75
C GLN A 31 20.54 -17.76 -20.17
N LEU A 32 19.42 -18.37 -20.57
CA LEU A 32 18.10 -18.19 -19.95
C LEU A 32 17.87 -19.32 -18.96
N ARG A 33 17.63 -18.97 -17.71
CA ARG A 33 17.17 -19.88 -16.67
C ARG A 33 15.66 -19.72 -16.47
N VAL A 34 14.96 -20.85 -16.50
CA VAL A 34 13.52 -20.96 -16.23
C VAL A 34 13.38 -21.85 -14.99
N ASP A 35 13.14 -21.23 -13.83
CA ASP A 35 13.03 -21.93 -12.55
C ASP A 35 11.57 -21.95 -12.09
N LEU A 36 11.04 -23.14 -11.76
CA LEU A 36 9.77 -23.24 -11.04
C LEU A 36 9.99 -22.93 -9.57
N VAL A 37 9.37 -21.86 -9.11
CA VAL A 37 9.46 -21.33 -7.74
C VAL A 37 8.29 -21.83 -6.90
N ARG A 38 7.11 -21.92 -7.52
CA ARG A 38 5.89 -22.55 -6.98
C ARG A 38 5.18 -23.28 -8.10
N PRO A 39 4.18 -24.15 -7.81
CA PRO A 39 3.39 -24.80 -8.85
C PRO A 39 2.72 -23.83 -9.84
N ASP A 40 2.48 -22.58 -9.41
CA ASP A 40 1.80 -21.49 -10.10
C ASP A 40 2.69 -20.25 -10.32
N VAL A 41 3.99 -20.32 -10.02
CA VAL A 41 4.94 -19.21 -10.18
C VAL A 41 6.25 -19.70 -10.82
N VAL A 42 6.65 -19.04 -11.90
CA VAL A 42 7.94 -19.28 -12.58
C VAL A 42 8.82 -18.03 -12.49
N ARG A 43 10.12 -18.23 -12.27
CA ARG A 43 11.15 -17.21 -12.39
C ARG A 43 11.89 -17.37 -13.72
N LEU A 44 11.92 -16.29 -14.49
CA LEU A 44 12.62 -16.17 -15.75
C LEU A 44 13.83 -15.27 -15.52
N LYS A 45 15.04 -15.75 -15.84
CA LYS A 45 16.27 -15.00 -15.58
C LYS A 45 17.24 -15.14 -16.72
N LEU A 46 17.81 -14.02 -17.20
CA LEU A 46 18.81 -14.03 -18.26
C LEU A 46 20.18 -13.62 -17.72
N SER A 47 21.21 -14.39 -18.04
CA SER A 47 22.59 -14.05 -17.69
C SER A 47 23.10 -12.82 -18.43
N ARG A 48 24.22 -12.30 -17.95
CA ARG A 48 25.01 -11.31 -18.68
C ARG A 48 26.49 -11.66 -18.62
N GLY A 49 27.14 -11.73 -19.77
CA GLY A 49 28.50 -12.26 -19.90
C GLY A 49 28.59 -13.73 -19.47
N GLY A 50 27.50 -14.51 -19.61
CA GLY A 50 27.41 -15.89 -19.14
C GLY A 50 27.34 -16.04 -17.61
N ALA A 51 27.12 -14.95 -16.86
CA ALA A 51 27.01 -14.95 -15.41
C ALA A 51 25.63 -14.44 -14.94
N PHE A 52 25.05 -15.13 -13.95
CA PHE A 52 23.82 -14.71 -13.29
C PHE A 52 24.14 -13.88 -12.04
N ASP A 53 23.45 -12.77 -11.84
CA ASP A 53 23.46 -12.05 -10.56
C ASP A 53 22.54 -12.79 -9.58
N GLU A 54 23.10 -13.68 -8.76
CA GLU A 54 22.33 -14.49 -7.80
C GLU A 54 21.83 -13.71 -6.58
N SER A 55 22.13 -12.40 -6.49
CA SER A 55 21.61 -11.54 -5.42
C SER A 55 20.31 -10.89 -5.89
N PRO A 56 19.12 -11.30 -5.37
CA PRO A 56 17.90 -10.57 -5.66
C PRO A 56 17.98 -9.14 -5.09
N THR A 57 17.06 -8.27 -5.52
CA THR A 57 16.94 -6.96 -4.84
C THR A 57 16.49 -7.15 -3.39
N PHE A 58 16.54 -6.09 -2.57
CA PHE A 58 16.06 -6.15 -1.19
C PHE A 58 14.54 -6.38 -1.06
N ALA A 59 13.82 -6.46 -2.17
CA ALA A 59 12.41 -6.80 -2.24
C ALA A 59 12.12 -8.25 -1.82
N VAL A 60 12.86 -9.20 -2.38
CA VAL A 60 12.63 -10.64 -2.17
C VAL A 60 13.11 -11.02 -0.78
N CYS A 61 12.20 -11.50 0.07
CA CYS A 61 12.49 -11.78 1.49
C CYS A 61 12.36 -13.25 1.88
N VAL A 62 12.21 -14.13 0.89
CA VAL A 62 12.22 -15.59 1.03
C VAL A 62 13.29 -16.17 0.11
N ASP A 63 13.71 -17.41 0.33
CA ASP A 63 14.42 -18.15 -0.71
C ASP A 63 13.37 -18.73 -1.69
N PRO A 64 13.23 -18.17 -2.91
CA PRO A 64 12.24 -18.66 -3.86
C PRO A 64 12.57 -20.08 -4.37
N LEU A 65 13.77 -20.60 -4.12
CA LEU A 65 14.19 -21.93 -4.56
C LEU A 65 14.27 -22.94 -3.40
N GLU A 66 13.73 -22.60 -2.22
CA GLU A 66 13.76 -23.49 -1.06
C GLU A 66 12.95 -24.78 -1.30
N ALA A 67 11.75 -24.65 -1.86
CA ALA A 67 10.83 -25.77 -2.08
C ALA A 67 11.04 -26.44 -3.45
N ASP A 68 10.97 -27.77 -3.47
CA ASP A 68 10.95 -28.54 -4.70
C ASP A 68 9.55 -28.52 -5.34
N VAL A 69 9.50 -28.18 -6.63
CA VAL A 69 8.26 -28.14 -7.41
C VAL A 69 8.27 -29.31 -8.39
N PRO A 70 7.31 -30.26 -8.33
CA PRO A 70 7.22 -31.33 -9.32
C PRO A 70 6.90 -30.77 -10.71
N PHE A 71 7.61 -31.26 -11.73
CA PHE A 71 7.37 -30.89 -13.12
C PHE A 71 7.69 -32.02 -14.09
N GLU A 72 7.22 -31.84 -15.33
CA GLU A 72 7.55 -32.68 -16.47
C GLU A 72 8.12 -31.83 -17.61
N VAL A 73 9.11 -32.36 -18.32
CA VAL A 73 9.66 -31.72 -19.53
C VAL A 73 9.21 -32.49 -20.77
N GLU A 74 8.54 -31.79 -21.67
CA GLU A 74 8.09 -32.29 -22.96
C GLU A 74 8.93 -31.65 -24.07
N ARG A 75 9.44 -32.48 -24.99
CA ARG A 75 10.27 -32.03 -26.11
C ARG A 75 9.58 -32.37 -27.43
N GLU A 76 9.26 -31.34 -28.20
CA GLU A 76 8.71 -31.46 -29.55
C GLU A 76 9.62 -30.75 -30.56
N GLU A 77 9.36 -30.94 -31.85
CA GLU A 77 10.10 -30.23 -32.90
C GLU A 77 9.89 -28.71 -32.76
N GLY A 78 10.98 -27.97 -32.49
CA GLY A 78 10.97 -26.50 -32.40
C GLY A 78 10.50 -25.91 -31.06
N VAL A 79 10.12 -26.72 -30.06
CA VAL A 79 9.65 -26.23 -28.75
C VAL A 79 9.98 -27.19 -27.61
N VAL A 80 10.36 -26.65 -26.46
CA VAL A 80 10.48 -27.38 -25.19
C VAL A 80 9.45 -26.84 -24.21
N ARG A 81 8.67 -27.71 -23.56
CA ARG A 81 7.67 -27.32 -22.57
C ARG A 81 8.02 -27.84 -21.19
N LEU A 82 7.92 -26.96 -20.21
CA LEU A 82 8.06 -27.26 -18.79
C LEU A 82 6.67 -27.18 -18.14
N ARG A 83 6.15 -28.31 -17.66
CA ARG A 83 4.80 -28.44 -17.13
C ARG A 83 4.82 -28.60 -15.62
N ALA A 84 4.16 -27.69 -14.91
CA ALA A 84 3.88 -27.77 -13.48
C ALA A 84 2.36 -27.87 -13.25
N ALA A 85 1.95 -28.04 -11.99
CA ALA A 85 0.52 -28.20 -11.69
C ALA A 85 -0.33 -26.96 -12.00
N GLY A 86 0.24 -25.75 -11.89
CA GLY A 86 -0.47 -24.47 -12.08
C GLY A 86 -0.10 -23.72 -13.36
N LEU A 87 0.94 -24.14 -14.09
CA LEU A 87 1.37 -23.47 -15.32
C LEU A 87 2.15 -24.39 -16.27
N VAL A 88 2.28 -23.95 -17.52
CA VAL A 88 3.09 -24.55 -18.57
C VAL A 88 3.92 -23.46 -19.22
N VAL A 89 5.25 -23.57 -19.12
CA VAL A 89 6.17 -22.69 -19.86
C VAL A 89 6.48 -23.33 -21.20
N SER A 90 6.31 -22.59 -22.30
CA SER A 90 6.67 -23.01 -23.65
C SER A 90 7.85 -22.17 -24.15
N LEU A 91 8.99 -22.83 -24.37
CA LEU A 91 10.20 -22.24 -24.93
C LEU A 91 10.29 -22.60 -26.41
N GLY A 92 9.90 -21.66 -27.29
CA GLY A 92 10.10 -21.77 -28.72
C GLY A 92 11.58 -21.59 -29.07
N LEU A 93 12.13 -22.44 -29.94
CA LEU A 93 13.57 -22.51 -30.18
C LEU A 93 14.03 -21.63 -31.35
N ASP A 94 13.40 -21.74 -32.51
CA ASP A 94 13.71 -20.96 -33.72
C ASP A 94 12.41 -20.72 -34.52
N PRO A 95 11.78 -19.54 -34.40
CA PRO A 95 12.24 -18.36 -33.64
C PRO A 95 12.08 -18.52 -32.12
N PHE A 96 12.92 -17.82 -31.36
CA PHE A 96 12.85 -17.76 -29.89
C PHE A 96 11.53 -17.15 -29.41
N ARG A 97 10.79 -17.91 -28.61
CA ARG A 97 9.56 -17.47 -27.91
C ARG A 97 9.61 -17.92 -26.46
N LEU A 98 9.07 -17.11 -25.58
CA LEU A 98 8.94 -17.43 -24.16
C LEU A 98 7.52 -17.14 -23.70
N ASP A 99 6.71 -18.18 -23.68
CA ASP A 99 5.28 -18.11 -23.38
C ASP A 99 4.96 -18.93 -22.12
N VAL A 100 3.96 -18.49 -21.38
CA VAL A 100 3.43 -19.17 -20.20
C VAL A 100 1.91 -19.24 -20.33
N HIS A 101 1.38 -20.45 -20.17
CA HIS A 101 -0.05 -20.73 -20.18
C HIS A 101 -0.43 -21.44 -18.89
N ARG A 102 -1.71 -21.36 -18.51
CA ARG A 102 -2.27 -22.25 -17.50
C ARG A 102 -2.42 -23.67 -18.08
N PRO A 103 -2.62 -24.71 -17.26
CA PRO A 103 -2.79 -26.08 -17.74
C PRO A 103 -3.98 -26.27 -18.70
N ASP A 104 -4.99 -25.39 -18.63
CA ASP A 104 -6.14 -25.38 -19.55
C ASP A 104 -5.85 -24.69 -20.91
N GLY A 105 -4.63 -24.18 -21.10
CA GLY A 105 -4.20 -23.47 -22.30
C GLY A 105 -4.54 -21.98 -22.32
N SER A 106 -5.19 -21.44 -21.29
CA SER A 106 -5.44 -20.00 -21.20
C SER A 106 -4.12 -19.23 -21.01
N PRO A 107 -3.96 -18.06 -21.65
CA PRO A 107 -2.72 -17.30 -21.59
C PRO A 107 -2.47 -16.73 -20.19
N VAL A 108 -1.21 -16.79 -19.77
CA VAL A 108 -0.68 -16.05 -18.60
C VAL A 108 0.23 -14.93 -19.11
N LEU A 109 1.14 -15.29 -20.00
CA LEU A 109 2.11 -14.37 -20.60
C LEU A 109 2.48 -14.93 -21.97
N GLU A 110 2.47 -14.10 -23.00
CA GLU A 110 2.84 -14.52 -24.35
C GLU A 110 3.73 -13.46 -24.99
N THR A 111 4.69 -13.93 -25.78
CA THR A 111 5.62 -13.09 -26.53
C THR A 111 4.87 -12.28 -27.58
N ALA A 112 5.03 -10.96 -27.58
CA ALA A 112 4.50 -10.12 -28.66
C ALA A 112 5.37 -10.26 -29.93
N GLU A 113 4.75 -10.00 -31.06
CA GLU A 113 5.44 -9.89 -32.34
C GLU A 113 5.67 -8.40 -32.69
N ASP A 114 6.64 -8.12 -33.56
CA ASP A 114 6.77 -6.79 -34.16
C ASP A 114 5.93 -6.64 -35.43
N GLU A 115 6.05 -5.49 -36.09
CA GLU A 115 5.34 -5.16 -37.33
C GLU A 115 5.63 -6.14 -38.48
N ASP A 116 6.75 -6.87 -38.44
CA ASP A 116 7.12 -7.89 -39.43
C ASP A 116 6.69 -9.31 -39.00
N GLY A 117 5.98 -9.46 -37.89
CA GLY A 117 5.55 -10.76 -37.35
C GLY A 117 6.65 -11.57 -36.67
N ARG A 118 7.78 -10.93 -36.32
CA ARG A 118 8.88 -11.62 -35.62
C ARG A 118 8.64 -11.59 -34.10
N PRO A 119 8.91 -12.65 -33.31
CA PRO A 119 8.66 -12.68 -31.87
C PRO A 119 9.71 -11.95 -31.01
N TRP A 120 9.30 -11.08 -30.08
CA TRP A 120 10.17 -10.17 -29.31
C TRP A 120 10.26 -10.55 -27.83
N ALA A 121 10.78 -11.75 -27.56
CA ALA A 121 10.87 -12.28 -26.20
C ALA A 121 11.88 -11.53 -25.32
N TYR A 122 13.02 -11.11 -25.89
CA TYR A 122 14.06 -10.37 -25.18
C TYR A 122 14.98 -9.63 -26.16
N ALA A 123 15.45 -8.47 -25.76
CA ALA A 123 16.51 -7.73 -26.44
C ALA A 123 17.37 -6.96 -25.45
N THR A 124 18.63 -6.70 -25.80
CA THR A 124 19.57 -5.93 -24.95
C THR A 124 20.36 -4.90 -25.75
N LEU A 125 20.76 -3.82 -25.07
CA LEU A 125 21.68 -2.82 -25.59
C LEU A 125 22.57 -2.31 -24.45
N ASN A 126 23.87 -2.60 -24.53
CA ASN A 126 24.82 -2.30 -23.45
C ASN A 126 24.33 -2.91 -22.12
N ASP A 127 23.95 -2.08 -21.15
CA ASP A 127 23.42 -2.47 -19.84
C ASP A 127 21.92 -2.62 -19.79
N ALA A 128 21.19 -2.08 -20.76
CA ALA A 128 19.75 -2.07 -20.78
C ALA A 128 19.18 -3.35 -21.39
N PHE A 129 17.94 -3.66 -21.03
CA PHE A 129 17.17 -4.73 -21.63
C PHE A 129 15.72 -4.33 -21.85
N ALA A 130 15.07 -5.00 -22.80
CA ALA A 130 13.66 -4.84 -23.08
C ALA A 130 13.02 -6.16 -23.51
N PHE A 131 11.72 -6.31 -23.24
CA PHE A 131 10.89 -7.41 -23.71
C PHE A 131 9.49 -6.90 -24.06
N ARG A 132 8.76 -7.66 -24.90
CA ARG A 132 7.39 -7.30 -25.28
C ARG A 132 6.45 -8.48 -25.08
N ARG A 133 5.26 -8.19 -24.55
CA ARG A 133 4.23 -9.19 -24.28
C ARG A 133 2.94 -8.87 -25.03
N ARG A 134 2.23 -9.91 -25.46
CA ARG A 134 0.94 -9.78 -26.13
C ARG A 134 -0.10 -9.31 -25.14
N CYS A 135 -0.92 -8.34 -25.57
CA CYS A 135 -2.01 -7.78 -24.80
C CYS A 135 -3.05 -7.28 -25.79
N ARG A 136 -4.32 -7.64 -25.60
CA ARG A 136 -5.37 -7.19 -26.50
C ARG A 136 -5.73 -5.72 -26.23
N PRO A 137 -6.34 -5.01 -27.19
CA PRO A 137 -6.85 -3.65 -26.94
C PRO A 137 -7.89 -3.59 -25.82
N GLU A 138 -8.68 -4.66 -25.62
CA GLU A 138 -9.76 -4.71 -24.63
C GLU A 138 -9.35 -5.23 -23.25
N ASP A 139 -8.11 -5.75 -23.14
CA ASP A 139 -7.53 -6.18 -21.88
C ASP A 139 -7.16 -4.97 -21.01
N ALA A 140 -7.23 -5.15 -19.69
CA ALA A 140 -6.87 -4.11 -18.73
C ALA A 140 -5.55 -4.45 -18.01
N ILE A 141 -4.83 -3.40 -17.60
CA ILE A 141 -3.54 -3.50 -16.90
C ILE A 141 -3.60 -2.72 -15.59
N TYR A 142 -3.32 -3.38 -14.46
CA TYR A 142 -3.34 -2.75 -13.13
C TYR A 142 -2.00 -2.90 -12.40
N GLY A 143 -1.86 -2.22 -11.25
CA GLY A 143 -0.67 -2.24 -10.39
C GLY A 143 0.29 -1.08 -10.70
N LEU A 144 1.59 -1.39 -10.77
CA LEU A 144 2.72 -0.48 -11.01
C LEU A 144 2.99 0.55 -9.91
N GLY A 145 2.48 0.31 -8.70
CA GLY A 145 2.66 1.15 -7.54
C GLY A 145 1.84 2.43 -7.61
N GLU A 146 2.47 3.53 -7.23
CA GLU A 146 1.86 4.84 -7.16
C GLU A 146 1.89 5.53 -8.53
N LYS A 147 0.72 5.72 -9.11
CA LYS A 147 0.54 6.34 -10.43
C LYS A 147 -0.74 7.15 -10.45
N THR A 148 -0.65 8.36 -10.99
CA THR A 148 -1.77 9.27 -11.28
C THR A 148 -2.67 8.71 -12.40
N GLY A 149 -3.70 9.44 -12.81
CA GLY A 149 -4.62 9.03 -13.87
C GLY A 149 -5.52 7.86 -13.47
N ARG A 150 -6.11 7.21 -14.49
CA ARG A 150 -7.04 6.08 -14.34
C ARG A 150 -6.39 4.84 -13.74
N HIS A 151 -7.18 4.02 -13.05
CA HIS A 151 -6.73 2.78 -12.41
C HIS A 151 -6.32 1.72 -13.44
N ASP A 152 -7.08 1.55 -14.53
CA ASP A 152 -6.58 0.83 -15.72
C ASP A 152 -5.49 1.68 -16.39
N ARG A 153 -4.29 1.10 -16.44
CA ARG A 153 -3.08 1.73 -16.96
C ARG A 153 -2.95 1.58 -18.48
N ARG A 154 -3.86 0.85 -19.13
CA ARG A 154 -3.87 0.67 -20.58
C ARG A 154 -3.91 2.01 -21.31
N GLY A 155 -3.13 2.12 -22.39
CA GLY A 155 -3.01 3.32 -23.20
C GLY A 155 -1.96 4.33 -22.72
N ARG A 156 -1.21 4.02 -21.65
CA ARG A 156 -0.21 4.93 -21.07
C ARG A 156 1.22 4.41 -21.20
N GLU A 157 2.17 5.33 -21.17
CA GLU A 157 3.59 5.05 -20.92
C GLU A 157 3.87 5.46 -19.48
N LEU A 158 4.41 4.55 -18.67
CA LEU A 158 4.66 4.75 -17.25
C LEU A 158 6.13 4.50 -16.92
N THR A 159 6.66 5.30 -15.99
CA THR A 159 8.05 5.28 -15.54
C THR A 159 8.15 4.78 -14.10
N LEU A 160 9.16 3.96 -13.84
CA LEU A 160 9.55 3.50 -12.52
C LEU A 160 10.85 4.19 -12.11
N TRP A 161 10.71 5.32 -11.44
CA TRP A 161 11.78 6.12 -10.88
C TRP A 161 11.21 6.99 -9.77
N ASN A 162 11.56 6.72 -8.52
CA ASN A 162 11.06 7.50 -7.38
C ASN A 162 11.44 8.98 -7.56
N THR A 163 10.44 9.85 -7.65
CA THR A 163 10.64 11.23 -8.07
C THR A 163 9.94 12.17 -7.11
N ASP A 164 10.68 13.12 -6.56
CA ASP A 164 10.10 14.29 -5.92
C ASP A 164 9.47 15.16 -7.01
N VAL A 165 8.16 15.09 -7.13
CA VAL A 165 7.44 15.77 -8.22
C VAL A 165 7.43 17.28 -8.07
N LEU A 166 7.73 17.81 -6.88
CA LEU A 166 7.81 19.24 -6.65
C LEU A 166 9.21 19.80 -6.92
N ASP A 167 10.23 18.96 -7.00
CA ASP A 167 11.58 19.37 -7.40
C ASP A 167 11.66 19.55 -8.93
N PRO A 168 11.86 20.80 -9.44
CA PRO A 168 12.01 21.04 -10.86
C PRO A 168 13.21 20.33 -11.48
N ASN A 169 14.26 20.04 -10.71
CA ASN A 169 15.43 19.33 -11.20
C ASN A 169 15.13 17.84 -11.39
N ALA A 170 14.38 17.23 -10.47
CA ALA A 170 13.96 15.83 -10.56
C ALA A 170 12.98 15.61 -11.73
N THR A 171 12.10 16.59 -12.00
CA THR A 171 11.08 16.50 -13.06
C THR A 171 11.55 17.02 -14.42
N ALA A 172 12.66 17.78 -14.49
CA ALA A 172 13.11 18.46 -15.70
C ALA A 172 13.24 17.54 -16.92
N ASP A 173 13.88 16.38 -16.76
CA ASP A 173 14.14 15.47 -17.89
C ASP A 173 12.86 14.77 -18.38
N ILE A 174 11.86 14.62 -17.50
CA ILE A 174 10.53 14.10 -17.86
C ILE A 174 9.77 15.16 -18.67
N VAL A 175 9.70 16.38 -18.14
CA VAL A 175 8.94 17.49 -18.75
C VAL A 175 9.54 17.92 -20.10
N ARG A 176 10.87 18.00 -20.22
CA ARG A 176 11.56 18.38 -21.48
C ARG A 176 11.27 17.42 -22.64
N GLY A 177 10.93 16.17 -22.35
CA GLY A 177 10.59 15.17 -23.36
C GLY A 177 9.18 15.34 -23.95
N LEU A 178 8.35 16.21 -23.37
CA LEU A 178 6.93 16.33 -23.70
C LEU A 178 6.63 17.58 -24.58
N PRO A 179 5.62 17.50 -25.46
CA PRO A 179 5.16 18.66 -26.23
C PRO A 179 4.66 19.81 -25.33
N PRO A 180 4.76 21.08 -25.77
CA PRO A 180 4.16 22.20 -25.06
C PRO A 180 2.65 22.01 -24.86
N GLY A 181 2.18 22.18 -23.62
CA GLY A 181 0.76 22.04 -23.26
C GLY A 181 0.28 20.60 -23.06
N ASP A 182 1.19 19.62 -23.10
CA ASP A 182 0.86 18.24 -22.71
C ASP A 182 0.47 18.19 -21.22
N PRO A 183 -0.68 17.60 -20.83
CA PRO A 183 -1.10 17.53 -19.43
C PRO A 183 -0.14 16.75 -18.54
N ARG A 184 0.71 15.87 -19.12
CA ARG A 184 1.75 15.13 -18.40
C ARG A 184 2.97 15.99 -18.07
N ALA A 185 3.03 17.22 -18.57
CA ALA A 185 4.12 18.15 -18.30
C ALA A 185 3.87 19.02 -17.05
N ASP A 186 2.68 18.94 -16.45
CA ASP A 186 2.34 19.62 -15.20
C ASP A 186 2.57 18.68 -14.01
N PRO A 187 3.59 18.89 -13.16
CA PRO A 187 3.86 18.02 -12.01
C PRO A 187 2.76 18.00 -10.95
N GLU A 188 1.89 19.03 -10.92
CA GLU A 188 0.70 19.06 -10.07
C GLU A 188 -0.55 18.54 -10.80
N GLY A 189 -0.40 18.11 -12.05
CA GLY A 189 -1.45 17.61 -12.90
C GLY A 189 -1.85 16.17 -12.57
N THR A 190 -3.07 15.80 -12.93
CA THR A 190 -3.62 14.45 -12.65
C THR A 190 -3.14 13.37 -13.61
N GLU A 191 -2.28 13.71 -14.57
CA GLU A 191 -1.72 12.79 -15.57
C GLU A 191 -0.19 12.63 -15.47
N PHE A 192 0.46 13.35 -14.53
CA PHE A 192 1.91 13.34 -14.36
C PHE A 192 2.44 11.99 -13.87
N ASP A 193 3.55 11.53 -14.43
CA ASP A 193 4.26 10.33 -14.04
C ASP A 193 5.75 10.51 -14.40
N PRO A 194 6.71 10.01 -13.62
CA PRO A 194 6.62 9.23 -12.37
C PRO A 194 6.22 10.03 -11.11
N TYR A 195 6.07 9.32 -9.98
CA TYR A 195 5.73 9.86 -8.66
C TYR A 195 6.69 9.29 -7.59
N TYR A 196 6.34 9.28 -6.31
CA TYR A 196 7.27 8.94 -5.22
C TYR A 196 7.60 7.44 -5.09
N ILE A 197 6.69 6.54 -5.48
CA ILE A 197 6.86 5.08 -5.31
C ILE A 197 6.89 4.30 -6.65
N SER A 198 7.85 3.39 -6.78
CA SER A 198 8.04 2.54 -7.95
C SER A 198 7.97 1.05 -7.60
N ILE A 199 6.91 0.35 -8.04
CA ILE A 199 6.72 -1.09 -7.81
C ILE A 199 6.45 -1.78 -9.15
N PRO A 200 7.42 -2.50 -9.76
CA PRO A 200 7.27 -3.21 -11.03
C PRO A 200 6.39 -4.48 -10.98
N LEU A 201 5.27 -4.45 -10.24
CA LEU A 201 4.24 -5.50 -10.28
C LEU A 201 3.10 -5.08 -11.21
N LEU A 202 2.86 -5.86 -12.25
CA LEU A 202 1.80 -5.67 -13.23
C LEU A 202 0.77 -6.80 -13.10
N HIS A 203 -0.51 -6.45 -13.14
CA HIS A 203 -1.63 -7.40 -13.29
C HIS A 203 -2.22 -7.27 -14.70
N HIS A 204 -2.16 -8.33 -15.49
CA HIS A 204 -2.78 -8.41 -16.81
C HIS A 204 -4.14 -9.10 -16.69
N HIS A 205 -5.21 -8.34 -16.88
CA HIS A 205 -6.59 -8.82 -16.81
C HIS A 205 -7.13 -9.07 -18.23
N ALA A 206 -7.29 -10.35 -18.57
CA ALA A 206 -7.74 -10.76 -19.89
C ALA A 206 -9.24 -10.50 -20.08
N HIS A 207 -9.60 -9.72 -21.10
CA HIS A 207 -10.98 -9.33 -21.36
C HIS A 207 -11.90 -10.53 -21.57
N ALA A 208 -11.43 -11.49 -22.38
CA ALA A 208 -12.22 -12.60 -22.90
C ALA A 208 -12.57 -13.65 -21.84
N THR A 209 -11.75 -13.80 -20.80
CA THR A 209 -11.89 -14.86 -19.80
C THR A 209 -12.12 -14.33 -18.38
N GLY A 210 -11.86 -13.04 -18.12
CA GLY A 210 -11.82 -12.49 -16.75
C GLY A 210 -10.59 -12.94 -15.95
N ALA A 211 -9.73 -13.80 -16.50
CA ALA A 211 -8.57 -14.32 -15.81
C ALA A 211 -7.46 -13.25 -15.69
N VAL A 212 -6.77 -13.26 -14.57
CA VAL A 212 -5.67 -12.33 -14.26
C VAL A 212 -4.36 -13.10 -14.16
N ALA A 213 -3.30 -12.52 -14.71
CA ALA A 213 -1.92 -12.97 -14.57
C ALA A 213 -1.06 -11.85 -13.98
N GLY A 214 0.02 -12.20 -13.30
CA GLY A 214 0.96 -11.25 -12.70
C GLY A 214 2.35 -11.31 -13.33
N SER A 215 3.02 -10.17 -13.43
CA SER A 215 4.43 -10.04 -13.80
C SER A 215 5.12 -9.09 -12.82
N PHE A 216 6.13 -9.60 -12.11
CA PHE A 216 6.99 -8.81 -11.24
C PHE A 216 8.43 -8.84 -11.74
N VAL A 217 8.98 -7.68 -12.15
CA VAL A 217 10.38 -7.57 -12.55
C VAL A 217 11.23 -7.14 -11.34
N ASP A 218 12.06 -8.04 -10.82
CA ASP A 218 12.91 -7.81 -9.65
C ASP A 218 14.16 -6.99 -10.03
N ASN A 219 13.98 -5.68 -10.18
CA ASN A 219 15.02 -4.78 -10.67
C ASN A 219 14.89 -3.37 -10.06
N GLY A 220 16.00 -2.84 -9.51
CA GLY A 220 16.05 -1.53 -8.86
C GLY A 220 16.35 -0.34 -9.79
N TYR A 221 16.70 -0.60 -11.05
CA TYR A 221 17.03 0.44 -12.04
C TYR A 221 15.80 1.15 -12.57
N ARG A 222 16.02 2.26 -13.28
CA ARG A 222 14.96 2.99 -13.98
C ARG A 222 14.25 2.09 -14.99
N GLY A 223 12.94 1.94 -14.83
CA GLY A 223 12.08 1.14 -15.68
C GLY A 223 11.07 1.99 -16.47
N THR A 224 10.63 1.48 -17.62
CA THR A 224 9.54 2.05 -18.42
C THR A 224 8.61 0.93 -18.91
N TYR A 225 7.31 1.13 -18.72
CA TYR A 225 6.24 0.27 -19.19
C TYR A 225 5.46 1.04 -20.25
N ASP A 226 5.64 0.66 -21.51
CA ASP A 226 4.85 1.18 -22.63
C ASP A 226 3.61 0.30 -22.82
N LEU A 227 2.49 0.78 -22.30
CA LEU A 227 1.17 0.14 -22.37
C LEU A 227 0.30 0.80 -23.44
N SER A 228 0.89 1.49 -24.43
CA SER A 228 0.16 2.24 -25.46
C SER A 228 -0.09 1.48 -26.77
N ALA A 229 0.76 0.50 -27.09
CA ALA A 229 0.65 -0.30 -28.31
C ALA A 229 -0.65 -1.13 -28.34
N ALA A 230 -1.32 -1.30 -29.48
CA ALA A 230 -2.66 -1.90 -29.52
C ALA A 230 -2.70 -3.42 -29.20
N ASP A 231 -1.68 -4.15 -29.61
CA ASP A 231 -1.59 -5.62 -29.60
C ASP A 231 -0.51 -6.17 -28.65
N GLY A 232 0.05 -5.31 -27.81
CA GLY A 232 1.02 -5.69 -26.79
C GLY A 232 1.37 -4.56 -25.84
N PHE A 233 2.32 -4.86 -24.95
CA PHE A 233 3.04 -3.86 -24.17
C PHE A 233 4.54 -4.16 -24.18
N GLY A 234 5.33 -3.11 -24.03
CA GLY A 234 6.78 -3.18 -23.93
C GLY A 234 7.26 -2.83 -22.53
N VAL A 235 8.25 -3.56 -22.02
CA VAL A 235 8.93 -3.24 -20.76
C VAL A 235 10.41 -3.03 -21.06
N HIS A 236 10.98 -1.98 -20.49
CA HIS A 236 12.39 -1.63 -20.63
C HIS A 236 12.97 -1.27 -19.26
N PHE A 237 14.20 -1.73 -18.99
CA PHE A 237 15.00 -1.28 -17.85
C PHE A 237 16.36 -0.80 -18.34
N ALA A 238 16.81 0.34 -17.79
CA ALA A 238 18.07 0.97 -18.18
C ALA A 238 19.33 0.21 -17.71
N GLY A 239 19.18 -0.77 -16.81
CA GLY A 239 20.27 -1.54 -16.24
C GLY A 239 19.80 -2.78 -15.48
N GLY A 240 20.77 -3.49 -14.88
CA GLY A 240 20.54 -4.73 -14.15
C GLY A 240 20.42 -5.96 -15.06
N GLN A 241 20.06 -7.10 -14.47
CA GLN A 241 19.73 -8.31 -15.22
C GLN A 241 18.22 -8.53 -15.27
N TYR A 242 17.73 -9.14 -16.34
CA TYR A 242 16.33 -9.54 -16.43
C TYR A 242 16.07 -10.69 -15.43
N THR A 243 15.24 -10.40 -14.43
CA THR A 243 14.68 -11.35 -13.47
C THR A 243 13.19 -11.05 -13.35
N GLU A 244 12.35 -11.90 -13.91
CA GLU A 244 10.88 -11.75 -13.89
C GLU A 244 10.25 -12.93 -13.16
N TYR A 245 9.40 -12.65 -12.18
CA TYR A 245 8.52 -13.63 -11.56
C TYR A 245 7.13 -13.50 -12.20
N VAL A 246 6.63 -14.61 -12.76
CA VAL A 246 5.35 -14.66 -13.47
C VAL A 246 4.37 -15.49 -12.63
N PHE A 247 3.23 -14.91 -12.31
CA PHE A 247 2.19 -15.50 -11.46
C PHE A 247 1.00 -15.91 -12.33
N ALA A 248 0.63 -17.19 -12.27
CA ALA A 248 -0.41 -17.73 -13.15
C ALA A 248 -1.83 -17.22 -12.83
N GLY A 249 -2.12 -16.80 -11.60
CA GLY A 249 -3.50 -16.51 -11.17
C GLY A 249 -4.37 -17.78 -11.12
N PRO A 250 -5.65 -17.77 -11.54
CA PRO A 250 -6.31 -16.77 -12.39
C PRO A 250 -7.00 -15.63 -11.64
N ARG A 251 -7.07 -15.65 -10.30
CA ARG A 251 -7.67 -14.55 -9.56
C ARG A 251 -6.64 -13.47 -9.26
N MET A 252 -7.06 -12.22 -9.26
CA MET A 252 -6.19 -11.10 -8.86
C MET A 252 -5.66 -11.28 -7.43
N ALA A 253 -6.48 -11.87 -6.54
CA ALA A 253 -6.08 -12.26 -5.20
C ALA A 253 -4.93 -13.28 -5.18
N ASP A 254 -4.94 -14.29 -6.07
CA ASP A 254 -3.90 -15.32 -6.13
C ASP A 254 -2.55 -14.72 -6.56
N VAL A 255 -2.57 -13.78 -7.52
CA VAL A 255 -1.38 -13.03 -7.95
C VAL A 255 -0.79 -12.22 -6.79
N LEU A 256 -1.62 -11.44 -6.11
CA LEU A 256 -1.17 -10.58 -5.00
C LEU A 256 -0.69 -11.42 -3.81
N GLU A 257 -1.33 -12.56 -3.54
CA GLU A 257 -0.92 -13.49 -2.51
C GLU A 257 0.45 -14.13 -2.81
N GLY A 258 0.70 -14.51 -4.06
CA GLY A 258 2.00 -15.01 -4.52
C GLY A 258 3.08 -13.93 -4.47
N TYR A 259 2.77 -12.71 -4.92
CA TYR A 259 3.71 -11.58 -4.88
C TYR A 259 4.12 -11.20 -3.45
N THR A 260 3.17 -11.12 -2.52
CA THR A 260 3.45 -10.77 -1.12
C THR A 260 3.93 -11.96 -0.29
N TRP A 261 3.82 -13.20 -0.79
CA TRP A 261 4.63 -14.30 -0.28
C TRP A 261 6.12 -14.08 -0.61
N LEU A 262 6.42 -13.70 -1.86
CA LEU A 262 7.80 -13.47 -2.32
C LEU A 262 8.45 -12.24 -1.68
N THR A 263 7.70 -11.15 -1.58
CA THR A 263 8.17 -9.83 -1.10
C THR A 263 7.73 -9.51 0.32
N GLY A 264 7.08 -10.44 1.01
CA GLY A 264 6.60 -10.29 2.38
C GLY A 264 5.27 -9.55 2.50
N ARG A 265 4.60 -9.80 3.63
CA ARG A 265 3.27 -9.27 3.94
C ARG A 265 3.36 -7.94 4.70
N THR A 266 2.29 -7.16 4.64
CA THR A 266 2.13 -5.95 5.46
C THR A 266 2.23 -6.33 6.94
N ALA A 267 3.08 -5.65 7.70
CA ALA A 267 3.13 -5.87 9.15
C ALA A 267 1.81 -5.41 9.79
N ALA A 268 1.31 -6.14 10.79
CA ALA A 268 0.15 -5.70 11.55
C ALA A 268 0.51 -4.37 12.26
N PRO A 269 -0.25 -3.28 12.05
CA PRO A 269 0.08 -2.00 12.63
C PRO A 269 -0.28 -1.96 14.12
N PRO A 270 0.33 -1.06 14.92
CA PRO A 270 -0.24 -0.71 16.21
C PRO A 270 -1.60 -0.03 16.00
N LEU A 271 -2.55 -0.27 16.89
CA LEU A 271 -3.94 0.16 16.73
C LEU A 271 -4.08 1.69 16.65
N TRP A 272 -3.26 2.43 17.39
CA TRP A 272 -3.22 3.90 17.34
C TRP A 272 -2.81 4.44 15.96
N ALA A 273 -2.03 3.68 15.18
CA ALA A 273 -1.66 4.09 13.81
C ALA A 273 -2.86 4.08 12.87
N LEU A 274 -3.92 3.31 13.20
CA LEU A 274 -5.18 3.30 12.47
C LEU A 274 -6.12 4.44 12.88
N GLY A 275 -5.81 5.20 13.93
CA GLY A 275 -6.58 6.36 14.37
C GLY A 275 -6.56 7.53 13.38
N PHE A 276 -7.04 8.68 13.84
CA PHE A 276 -6.87 9.97 13.15
C PHE A 276 -5.61 10.68 13.63
N HIS A 277 -4.82 11.19 12.69
CA HIS A 277 -3.53 11.84 12.94
C HIS A 277 -3.59 13.32 12.55
N GLN A 278 -3.00 14.18 13.37
CA GLN A 278 -2.89 15.62 13.09
C GLN A 278 -1.44 16.01 12.84
N CYS A 279 -1.18 16.59 11.68
CA CYS A 279 0.11 17.13 11.27
C CYS A 279 -0.06 18.51 10.64
N ARG A 280 1.03 19.25 10.55
CA ARG A 280 1.19 20.43 9.70
C ARG A 280 2.67 20.70 9.55
N TRP A 281 3.14 21.04 8.35
CA TRP A 281 4.45 21.66 8.22
C TRP A 281 4.35 23.07 8.80
N LYS A 282 4.90 23.23 10.00
CA LYS A 282 4.88 24.46 10.78
C LYS A 282 6.00 24.44 11.82
N ASP A 283 6.46 25.62 12.18
CA ASP A 283 7.39 25.94 13.27
C ASP A 283 6.74 25.76 14.66
N TYR A 284 6.18 24.59 14.94
CA TYR A 284 5.60 24.31 16.25
C TYR A 284 6.65 24.33 17.35
N THR A 285 6.26 24.88 18.50
CA THR A 285 6.97 24.69 19.77
C THR A 285 6.34 23.57 20.60
N GLN A 286 7.01 23.19 21.68
CA GLN A 286 6.46 22.29 22.71
C GLN A 286 5.11 22.78 23.26
N GLU A 287 4.93 24.09 23.47
CA GLU A 287 3.65 24.63 23.96
C GLU A 287 2.54 24.52 22.92
N ASP A 288 2.85 24.77 21.64
CA ASP A 288 1.89 24.68 20.55
C ASP A 288 1.32 23.27 20.39
N ILE A 289 2.18 22.26 20.38
CA ILE A 289 1.75 20.87 20.17
C ILE A 289 0.91 20.35 21.35
N GLU A 290 1.26 20.75 22.59
CA GLU A 290 0.43 20.46 23.76
C GLU A 290 -0.91 21.21 23.75
N ALA A 291 -0.94 22.44 23.23
CA ALA A 291 -2.17 23.19 23.07
C ALA A 291 -3.10 22.54 22.02
N ILE A 292 -2.54 22.04 20.92
CA ILE A 292 -3.28 21.27 19.90
C ILE A 292 -3.86 20.00 20.51
N ALA A 293 -3.07 19.26 21.31
CA ALA A 293 -3.53 18.07 22.02
C ALA A 293 -4.75 18.38 22.92
N ARG A 294 -4.68 19.46 23.71
CA ARG A 294 -5.79 19.91 24.56
C ARG A 294 -7.03 20.28 23.74
N ARG A 295 -6.87 21.01 22.63
CA ARG A 295 -7.99 21.41 21.76
C ARG A 295 -8.73 20.24 21.14
N HIS A 296 -8.02 19.18 20.75
CA HIS A 296 -8.68 17.94 20.30
C HIS A 296 -9.59 17.36 21.39
N ARG A 297 -9.13 17.33 22.64
CA ARG A 297 -9.93 16.84 23.77
C ARG A 297 -11.09 17.79 24.10
N GLU A 298 -10.87 19.11 24.08
CA GLU A 298 -11.90 20.13 24.32
C GLU A 298 -13.03 20.09 23.28
N HIS A 299 -12.70 19.88 22.01
CA HIS A 299 -13.66 19.78 20.91
C HIS A 299 -14.23 18.37 20.70
N GLU A 300 -13.82 17.40 21.53
CA GLU A 300 -14.22 15.99 21.43
C GLU A 300 -13.91 15.39 20.05
N VAL A 301 -12.78 15.76 19.45
CA VAL A 301 -12.30 15.20 18.19
C VAL A 301 -11.30 14.09 18.51
N PRO A 302 -11.64 12.81 18.27
CA PRO A 302 -10.72 11.71 18.48
C PRO A 302 -9.42 11.90 17.69
N CYS A 303 -8.27 11.67 18.34
CA CYS A 303 -6.97 11.78 17.71
C CYS A 303 -5.94 10.97 18.51
N ASP A 304 -5.12 10.20 17.78
CA ASP A 304 -4.15 9.25 18.33
C ASP A 304 -2.70 9.69 18.16
N ALA A 305 -2.40 10.52 17.16
CA ALA A 305 -1.02 10.95 16.93
C ALA A 305 -0.90 12.41 16.51
N LEU A 306 0.13 13.06 17.05
CA LEU A 306 0.55 14.41 16.72
C LEU A 306 1.94 14.35 16.08
N TRP A 307 2.13 15.16 15.05
CA TRP A 307 3.31 15.09 14.21
C TRP A 307 4.09 16.40 14.28
N LEU A 308 5.41 16.29 14.35
CA LEU A 308 6.33 17.40 14.21
C LEU A 308 7.11 17.27 12.91
N ASP A 309 6.99 18.31 12.09
CA ASP A 309 7.67 18.46 10.81
C ASP A 309 9.13 18.92 10.99
N ILE A 310 9.81 19.25 9.90
CA ILE A 310 11.28 19.39 9.80
C ILE A 310 11.84 20.45 10.74
N GLU A 311 11.02 21.43 11.14
CA GLU A 311 11.39 22.55 12.02
C GLU A 311 11.65 22.14 13.48
N HIS A 312 11.35 20.92 13.92
CA HIS A 312 11.64 20.50 15.30
C HIS A 312 13.13 20.31 15.60
N MET A 313 13.97 20.22 14.57
CA MET A 313 15.39 19.93 14.67
C MET A 313 16.23 21.20 14.87
N ASP A 314 17.34 21.11 15.60
CA ASP A 314 18.30 22.20 15.74
C ASP A 314 19.02 22.46 14.41
N GLY A 315 18.59 23.50 13.70
CA GLY A 315 19.19 23.93 12.43
C GLY A 315 19.19 22.82 11.38
N TYR A 316 18.12 22.03 11.31
CA TYR A 316 17.91 20.89 10.41
C TYR A 316 18.93 19.75 10.56
N ARG A 317 19.56 19.62 11.74
CA ARG A 317 20.41 18.48 12.08
C ARG A 317 19.53 17.29 12.46
N VAL A 318 19.49 16.26 11.62
CA VAL A 318 18.72 15.03 11.89
C VAL A 318 19.05 14.41 13.26
N PHE A 319 18.07 13.77 13.90
CA PHE A 319 18.22 13.19 15.25
C PHE A 319 18.56 14.21 16.35
N THR A 320 18.18 15.48 16.18
CA THR A 320 18.30 16.51 17.21
C THR A 320 16.95 17.17 17.48
N TRP A 321 16.89 17.88 18.59
CA TRP A 321 15.77 18.73 18.99
C TRP A 321 16.28 20.16 19.08
N ASP A 322 15.53 21.13 18.56
CA ASP A 322 15.80 22.53 18.83
C ASP A 322 15.60 22.81 20.34
N PRO A 323 16.64 23.22 21.07
CA PRO A 323 16.58 23.34 22.53
C PRO A 323 15.76 24.55 23.01
N GLU A 324 15.49 25.53 22.16
CA GLU A 324 14.64 26.69 22.48
C GLU A 324 13.16 26.34 22.28
N ALA A 325 12.81 25.68 21.16
CA ALA A 325 11.44 25.28 20.85
C ALA A 325 10.99 24.04 21.62
N PHE A 326 11.90 23.10 21.88
CA PHE A 326 11.64 21.81 22.55
C PHE A 326 12.65 21.57 23.69
N PRO A 327 12.56 22.32 24.80
CA PRO A 327 13.51 22.23 25.91
C PRO A 327 13.45 20.90 26.68
N ASP A 328 12.33 20.16 26.62
CA ASP A 328 12.17 18.86 27.28
C ASP A 328 11.24 17.93 26.48
N PRO A 329 11.73 17.36 25.36
CA PRO A 329 10.92 16.53 24.47
C PRO A 329 10.42 15.26 25.16
N ALA A 330 11.20 14.68 26.08
CA ALA A 330 10.80 13.48 26.82
C ALA A 330 9.62 13.74 27.76
N ALA A 331 9.66 14.83 28.53
CA ALA A 331 8.53 15.18 29.39
C ALA A 331 7.31 15.64 28.57
N MET A 332 7.52 16.33 27.45
CA MET A 332 6.45 16.67 26.50
C MET A 332 5.75 15.40 25.99
N SER A 333 6.50 14.45 25.43
CA SER A 333 5.98 13.17 24.97
C SER A 333 5.21 12.42 26.07
N ALA A 334 5.73 12.40 27.29
CA ALA A 334 5.03 11.77 28.42
C ALA A 334 3.69 12.45 28.75
N ARG A 335 3.61 13.79 28.68
CA ARG A 335 2.36 14.53 28.85
C ARG A 335 1.37 14.25 27.72
N LEU A 336 1.84 14.20 26.47
CA LEU A 336 1.02 13.83 25.31
C LEU A 336 0.48 12.40 25.44
N ALA A 337 1.32 11.44 25.83
CA ALA A 337 0.93 10.06 26.07
C ALA A 337 -0.12 9.95 27.20
N GLY A 338 0.00 10.76 28.26
CA GLY A 338 -1.01 10.84 29.32
C GLY A 338 -2.39 11.34 28.86
N LEU A 339 -2.46 11.99 27.69
CA LEU A 339 -3.69 12.39 27.02
C LEU A 339 -4.12 11.41 25.91
N GLY A 340 -3.38 10.31 25.70
CA GLY A 340 -3.63 9.33 24.64
C GLY A 340 -3.09 9.73 23.27
N PHE A 341 -2.01 10.52 23.20
CA PHE A 341 -1.35 10.87 21.94
C PHE A 341 0.03 10.23 21.82
N HIS A 342 0.34 9.76 20.62
CA HIS A 342 1.66 9.32 20.19
C HIS A 342 2.35 10.44 19.41
N LEU A 343 3.62 10.70 19.72
CA LEU A 343 4.41 11.70 18.99
C LEU A 343 5.14 11.04 17.82
N VAL A 344 4.99 11.59 16.62
CA VAL A 344 5.72 11.18 15.42
C VAL A 344 6.57 12.35 14.93
N THR A 345 7.82 12.09 14.56
CA THR A 345 8.73 13.13 14.05
C THR A 345 9.28 12.74 12.68
N ILE A 346 9.42 13.73 11.81
CA ILE A 346 10.11 13.57 10.53
C ILE A 346 11.61 13.30 10.70
N VAL A 347 12.18 12.50 9.82
CA VAL A 347 13.62 12.23 9.69
C VAL A 347 13.95 12.08 8.21
N ASP A 348 14.66 13.06 7.67
CA ASP A 348 15.15 13.04 6.28
C ASP A 348 16.47 12.28 6.17
N PRO A 349 16.82 11.74 4.99
CA PRO A 349 18.12 11.12 4.76
C PRO A 349 19.29 12.12 4.69
N GLY A 350 19.02 13.42 4.55
CA GLY A 350 20.03 14.46 4.40
C GLY A 350 20.73 14.81 5.72
N VAL A 351 21.88 14.21 5.97
CA VAL A 351 22.72 14.53 7.14
C VAL A 351 23.48 15.83 6.88
N LYS A 352 23.20 16.88 7.67
CA LYS A 352 23.89 18.18 7.55
C LYS A 352 25.42 18.02 7.52
N ARG A 353 26.05 18.52 6.47
CA ARG A 353 27.51 18.48 6.29
C ARG A 353 28.17 19.58 7.12
N GLU A 354 28.41 19.28 8.39
CA GLU A 354 28.99 20.22 9.33
C GLU A 354 30.02 19.52 10.24
N PRO A 355 31.32 19.79 10.09
CA PRO A 355 32.32 19.28 11.02
C PRO A 355 32.04 19.72 12.46
N GLY A 356 32.11 18.78 13.41
CA GLY A 356 31.75 19.00 14.81
C GLY A 356 30.30 18.64 15.15
N TYR A 357 29.44 18.37 14.15
CA TYR A 357 28.14 17.76 14.36
C TYR A 357 28.31 16.24 14.49
N PRO A 358 27.99 15.62 15.65
CA PRO A 358 28.38 14.23 15.93
C PRO A 358 27.87 13.19 14.93
N VAL A 359 26.65 13.35 14.40
CA VAL A 359 26.09 12.40 13.42
C VAL A 359 26.90 12.42 12.12
N PHE A 360 27.25 13.61 11.63
CA PHE A 360 28.09 13.75 10.44
C PHE A 360 29.50 13.21 10.65
N ASP A 361 30.15 13.62 11.74
CA ASP A 361 31.51 13.19 12.07
C ASP A 361 31.61 11.66 12.23
N GLU A 362 30.61 11.05 12.87
CA GLU A 362 30.52 9.59 13.01
C GLU A 362 30.27 8.89 11.68
N GLY A 363 29.39 9.43 10.84
CA GLY A 363 29.13 8.90 9.50
C GLY A 363 30.39 8.87 8.63
N VAL A 364 31.22 9.92 8.72
CA VAL A 364 32.53 9.98 8.06
C VAL A 364 33.51 8.98 8.67
N ALA A 365 33.59 8.91 10.00
CA ALA A 365 34.54 8.03 10.71
C ALA A 365 34.26 6.54 10.48
N ARG A 366 32.99 6.15 10.37
CA ARG A 366 32.56 4.76 10.10
C ARG A 366 32.51 4.41 8.60
N ASP A 367 32.77 5.37 7.70
CA ASP A 367 32.67 5.14 6.25
C ASP A 367 31.28 4.64 5.80
N VAL A 368 30.23 5.25 6.35
CA VAL A 368 28.82 4.86 6.09
C VAL A 368 28.03 5.92 5.30
N LEU A 369 28.72 6.89 4.71
CA LEU A 369 28.11 7.90 3.84
C LEU A 369 28.38 7.55 2.37
N CYS A 370 27.40 7.80 1.50
CA CYS A 370 27.53 7.64 0.06
C CYS A 370 28.74 8.41 -0.47
N ARG A 371 29.41 7.83 -1.46
CA ARG A 371 30.64 8.37 -2.04
C ARG A 371 30.39 8.91 -3.45
N THR A 372 31.36 9.62 -4.00
CA THR A 372 31.45 9.88 -5.45
C THR A 372 32.40 8.88 -6.09
N GLU A 373 32.50 8.87 -7.42
CA GLU A 373 33.48 8.05 -8.15
C GLU A 373 34.93 8.37 -7.76
N GLY A 374 35.22 9.62 -7.38
CA GLY A 374 36.53 10.03 -6.87
C GLY A 374 36.84 9.57 -5.46
N GLY A 375 35.86 8.98 -4.74
CA GLY A 375 35.99 8.51 -3.36
C GLY A 375 35.64 9.55 -2.29
N ASP A 376 35.32 10.79 -2.66
CA ASP A 376 34.84 11.82 -1.74
C ASP A 376 33.42 11.49 -1.22
N VAL A 377 33.03 12.06 -0.07
CA VAL A 377 31.62 11.99 0.38
C VAL A 377 30.74 12.73 -0.62
N TYR A 378 29.66 12.11 -1.09
CA TYR A 378 28.66 12.76 -1.92
C TYR A 378 27.91 13.83 -1.10
N VAL A 379 27.70 15.00 -1.70
CA VAL A 379 27.02 16.13 -1.07
C VAL A 379 25.90 16.62 -1.97
N GLY A 380 24.66 16.53 -1.48
CA GLY A 380 23.48 17.18 -2.07
C GLY A 380 23.19 18.53 -1.41
N GLN A 381 22.09 19.18 -1.80
CA GLN A 381 21.68 20.48 -1.25
C GLN A 381 20.17 20.50 -0.98
N VAL A 382 19.78 20.28 0.28
CA VAL A 382 18.37 20.20 0.75
C VAL A 382 18.17 21.08 2.00
N TRP A 383 17.19 20.81 2.86
CA TRP A 383 16.86 21.58 4.07
C TRP A 383 18.07 22.07 4.91
N PRO A 384 19.04 21.21 5.30
CA PRO A 384 20.21 21.66 6.07
C PRO A 384 21.26 22.45 5.27
N GLY A 385 21.01 22.76 3.99
CA GLY A 385 22.02 23.20 3.03
C GLY A 385 22.79 22.00 2.49
N GLY A 386 24.12 22.05 2.53
CA GLY A 386 24.95 20.92 2.11
C GLY A 386 24.68 19.68 2.97
N ALA A 387 24.28 18.57 2.35
CA ALA A 387 23.87 17.34 3.02
C ALA A 387 24.61 16.12 2.49
N ALA A 388 25.09 15.26 3.39
CA ALA A 388 25.59 13.93 3.07
C ALA A 388 24.47 12.89 3.24
N PHE A 389 24.56 11.78 2.52
CA PHE A 389 23.51 10.75 2.50
C PHE A 389 24.07 9.42 3.02
N PRO A 390 23.34 8.67 3.86
CA PRO A 390 23.79 7.35 4.31
C PRO A 390 23.85 6.33 3.18
N ASP A 391 24.90 5.51 3.18
CA ASP A 391 25.05 4.36 2.28
C ASP A 391 24.26 3.15 2.81
N LEU A 392 22.93 3.25 2.68
CA LEU A 392 21.98 2.26 3.16
C LEU A 392 22.00 0.95 2.36
N ALA A 393 22.74 0.87 1.24
CA ALA A 393 22.99 -0.39 0.55
C ALA A 393 23.89 -1.32 1.38
N THR A 394 24.73 -0.76 2.25
CA THR A 394 25.60 -1.52 3.16
C THR A 394 24.87 -1.89 4.46
N GLU A 395 25.18 -3.08 5.00
CA GLU A 395 24.69 -3.48 6.32
C GLU A 395 25.15 -2.53 7.43
N GLU A 396 26.40 -2.05 7.36
CA GLU A 396 26.96 -1.12 8.34
C GLU A 396 26.26 0.25 8.31
N GLY A 397 25.92 0.76 7.11
CA GLY A 397 25.14 1.99 6.97
C GLY A 397 23.72 1.85 7.53
N ARG A 398 23.06 0.71 7.28
CA ARG A 398 21.75 0.42 7.88
C ARG A 398 21.82 0.28 9.40
N ALA A 399 22.84 -0.40 9.93
CA ALA A 399 23.04 -0.54 11.36
C ALA A 399 23.28 0.81 12.05
N TRP A 400 24.14 1.66 11.45
CA TRP A 400 24.38 3.00 11.95
C TRP A 400 23.10 3.86 11.95
N TRP A 401 22.32 3.83 10.86
CA TRP A 401 21.05 4.54 10.80
C TRP A 401 20.03 4.02 11.83
N ALA A 402 19.99 2.71 12.06
CA ALA A 402 19.17 2.09 13.09
C ALA A 402 19.58 2.56 14.50
N GLU A 403 20.88 2.60 14.82
CA GLU A 403 21.39 3.12 16.10
C GLU A 403 20.95 4.57 16.35
N ARG A 404 20.98 5.42 15.31
CA ARG A 404 20.54 6.82 15.40
C ARG A 404 19.04 6.94 15.63
N ASN A 405 18.23 6.18 14.89
CA ASN A 405 16.78 6.15 15.09
C ASN A 405 16.42 5.61 16.47
N ALA A 406 17.13 4.59 16.99
CA ALA A 406 16.91 4.07 18.33
C ALA A 406 17.20 5.13 19.41
N ALA A 407 18.28 5.91 19.26
CA ALA A 407 18.60 7.00 20.17
C ALA A 407 17.54 8.11 20.14
N HIS A 408 17.03 8.47 18.95
CA HIS A 408 15.97 9.46 18.79
C HIS A 408 14.63 8.96 19.35
N ALA A 409 14.25 7.71 19.08
CA ALA A 409 13.03 7.11 19.63
C ALA A 409 13.00 7.13 21.16
N ARG A 410 14.15 6.87 21.81
CA ARG A 410 14.31 6.93 23.27
C ARG A 410 14.09 8.32 23.87
N THR A 411 13.98 9.39 23.07
CA THR A 411 13.55 10.71 23.57
C THR A 411 12.03 10.83 23.73
N GLY A 412 11.28 9.74 23.51
CA GLY A 412 9.82 9.70 23.65
C GLY A 412 9.07 9.78 22.31
N VAL A 413 9.72 9.47 21.19
CA VAL A 413 9.09 9.43 19.86
C VAL A 413 8.53 8.02 19.63
N ALA A 414 7.26 7.93 19.27
CA ALA A 414 6.54 6.67 19.10
C ALA A 414 6.54 6.14 17.66
N GLY A 415 6.81 6.99 16.68
CA GLY A 415 6.94 6.61 15.27
C GLY A 415 7.80 7.59 14.49
N ILE A 416 8.29 7.16 13.33
CA ILE A 416 9.21 7.96 12.50
C ILE A 416 8.59 8.19 11.12
N TRP A 417 8.74 9.40 10.63
CA TRP A 417 8.35 9.78 9.29
C TRP A 417 9.60 9.96 8.42
N ASN A 418 9.87 8.97 7.57
CA ASN A 418 10.95 9.03 6.58
C ASN A 418 10.47 9.82 5.35
N ASP A 419 10.88 11.08 5.25
CA ASP A 419 10.60 11.96 4.11
C ASP A 419 11.82 12.14 3.21
N MET A 420 11.63 12.73 2.03
CA MET A 420 12.69 13.08 1.07
C MET A 420 13.56 11.88 0.62
N ASN A 421 13.01 10.66 0.72
CA ASN A 421 13.76 9.42 0.60
C ASN A 421 13.63 8.73 -0.76
N GLU A 422 13.26 9.47 -1.81
CA GLU A 422 13.32 9.02 -3.21
C GLU A 422 14.69 8.49 -3.65
N PRO A 423 15.87 9.08 -3.32
CA PRO A 423 16.16 10.25 -2.46
C PRO A 423 16.15 11.60 -3.18
N ALA A 424 15.55 12.62 -2.54
CA ALA A 424 15.65 14.00 -2.97
C ALA A 424 17.02 14.59 -2.56
N THR A 425 17.76 15.11 -3.53
CA THR A 425 19.08 15.75 -3.31
C THR A 425 19.08 17.25 -3.61
N GLY A 426 17.90 17.80 -3.92
CA GLY A 426 17.63 19.20 -4.23
C GLY A 426 18.44 19.70 -5.42
N ASP A 427 19.11 20.84 -5.28
CA ASP A 427 19.78 21.53 -6.40
C ASP A 427 20.94 20.74 -7.04
N ILE A 428 21.44 19.70 -6.36
CA ILE A 428 22.53 18.86 -6.86
C ILE A 428 21.93 17.52 -7.31
N PRO A 429 22.01 17.18 -8.62
CA PRO A 429 21.45 15.92 -9.12
C PRO A 429 22.12 14.68 -8.51
N PRO A 430 21.36 13.60 -8.24
CA PRO A 430 21.87 12.45 -7.50
C PRO A 430 22.79 11.53 -8.32
N GLY A 431 22.97 11.77 -9.62
CA GLY A 431 23.72 10.87 -10.51
C GLY A 431 25.19 10.63 -10.12
N ALA A 432 25.81 11.55 -9.38
CA ALA A 432 27.18 11.37 -8.86
C ALA A 432 27.25 10.59 -7.54
N MET A 433 26.11 10.33 -6.89
CA MET A 433 26.02 9.53 -5.67
C MET A 433 26.32 8.07 -6.00
N ARG A 434 27.24 7.45 -5.25
CA ARG A 434 27.63 6.05 -5.39
C ARG A 434 27.42 5.32 -4.07
N PHE A 435 26.89 4.12 -4.17
CA PHE A 435 26.61 3.22 -3.05
C PHE A 435 27.70 2.15 -2.91
N GLU A 436 27.61 1.35 -1.84
CA GLU A 436 28.57 0.29 -1.51
C GLU A 436 30.01 0.81 -1.46
N ARG A 437 30.21 1.93 -0.76
CA ARG A 437 31.50 2.62 -0.61
C ARG A 437 32.10 3.03 -1.96
N GLY A 438 31.27 3.55 -2.84
CA GLY A 438 31.68 4.07 -4.15
C GLY A 438 31.66 3.06 -5.30
N ARG A 439 31.31 1.79 -5.06
CA ARG A 439 31.39 0.72 -6.06
C ARG A 439 30.19 0.67 -7.00
N SER A 440 29.00 0.97 -6.50
CA SER A 440 27.75 0.87 -7.27
C SER A 440 27.21 2.23 -7.67
N SER A 441 26.68 2.34 -8.89
CA SER A 441 26.03 3.56 -9.37
C SER A 441 24.76 3.88 -8.58
N HIS A 442 24.36 5.15 -8.62
CA HIS A 442 23.08 5.60 -8.05
C HIS A 442 21.91 4.77 -8.57
N GLU A 443 21.88 4.53 -9.89
CA GLU A 443 20.77 3.87 -10.59
C GLU A 443 20.43 2.48 -10.04
N ARG A 444 21.40 1.73 -9.53
CA ARG A 444 21.15 0.38 -8.98
C ARG A 444 20.27 0.40 -7.74
N PHE A 445 20.42 1.44 -6.91
CA PHE A 445 19.79 1.51 -5.58
C PHE A 445 18.82 2.67 -5.42
N HIS A 446 18.68 3.56 -6.41
CA HIS A 446 17.77 4.71 -6.37
C HIS A 446 16.37 4.32 -5.88
N ASN A 447 15.68 3.44 -6.60
CA ASN A 447 14.33 3.02 -6.21
C ASN A 447 14.33 2.26 -4.86
N GLN A 448 15.40 1.56 -4.52
CA GLN A 448 15.50 0.76 -3.29
C GLN A 448 15.85 1.59 -2.04
N TYR A 449 16.27 2.85 -2.21
CA TYR A 449 16.80 3.66 -1.12
C TYR A 449 15.80 3.82 0.03
N ALA A 450 14.55 4.14 -0.31
CA ALA A 450 13.46 4.27 0.65
C ALA A 450 13.18 2.98 1.43
N LEU A 451 13.19 1.82 0.76
CA LEU A 451 13.04 0.51 1.39
C LEU A 451 14.16 0.26 2.41
N LEU A 452 15.40 0.57 2.04
CA LEU A 452 16.56 0.37 2.90
C LEU A 452 16.53 1.31 4.11
N MET A 453 16.07 2.54 3.92
CA MET A 453 15.87 3.51 5.00
C MET A 453 14.77 3.05 5.96
N ALA A 454 13.60 2.63 5.44
CA ALA A 454 12.52 2.10 6.26
C ALA A 454 12.95 0.85 7.04
N MET A 455 13.69 -0.06 6.41
CA MET A 455 14.24 -1.25 7.06
C MET A 455 15.15 -0.90 8.24
N ALA A 456 16.05 0.07 8.06
CA ALA A 456 16.93 0.55 9.13
C ALA A 456 16.18 1.30 10.24
N THR A 457 15.23 2.17 9.87
CA THR A 457 14.38 2.89 10.83
C THR A 457 13.57 1.91 11.70
N THR A 458 12.91 0.91 11.09
CA THR A 458 12.17 -0.14 11.81
C THR A 458 13.08 -0.92 12.75
N ALA A 459 14.31 -1.26 12.32
CA ALA A 459 15.27 -1.94 13.19
C ALA A 459 15.65 -1.08 14.40
N GLY A 460 15.84 0.23 14.22
CA GLY A 460 16.11 1.17 15.32
C GLY A 460 14.93 1.28 16.29
N LEU A 461 13.70 1.34 15.79
CA LEU A 461 12.50 1.36 16.64
C LEU A 461 12.33 0.07 17.46
N ARG A 462 12.61 -1.09 16.87
CA ARG A 462 12.61 -2.37 17.58
C ARG A 462 13.72 -2.47 18.64
N ASP A 463 14.87 -1.85 18.43
CA ASP A 463 15.94 -1.76 19.43
C ASP A 463 15.59 -0.81 20.57
N ALA A 464 14.88 0.29 20.28
CA ALA A 464 14.42 1.22 21.31
C ALA A 464 13.34 0.58 22.21
N GLU A 465 12.40 -0.16 21.62
CA GLU A 465 11.24 -0.74 22.30
C GLU A 465 10.99 -2.21 21.87
N PRO A 466 11.78 -3.18 22.37
CA PRO A 466 11.65 -4.58 21.97
C PRO A 466 10.24 -5.16 22.24
N GLY A 467 9.68 -5.83 21.23
CA GLY A 467 8.37 -6.49 21.31
C GLY A 467 7.17 -5.56 21.05
N ARG A 468 7.38 -4.25 20.86
CA ARG A 468 6.33 -3.33 20.42
C ARG A 468 6.26 -3.26 18.89
N ARG A 469 5.05 -3.15 18.35
CA ARG A 469 4.84 -2.89 16.92
C ARG A 469 5.35 -1.50 16.57
N THR A 470 6.12 -1.41 15.51
CA THR A 470 6.71 -0.14 15.04
C THR A 470 5.76 0.60 14.10
N PHE A 471 5.81 1.92 14.11
CA PHE A 471 5.18 2.74 13.08
C PHE A 471 6.22 3.59 12.34
N VAL A 472 6.31 3.37 11.03
CA VAL A 472 7.10 4.18 10.11
C VAL A 472 6.18 4.65 8.98
N LEU A 473 6.24 5.92 8.63
CA LEU A 473 5.63 6.46 7.41
C LEU A 473 6.75 6.81 6.44
N SER A 474 6.67 6.36 5.18
CA SER A 474 7.67 6.63 4.13
C SER A 474 7.03 7.35 2.95
N ARG A 475 7.74 8.31 2.32
CA ARG A 475 7.24 8.99 1.11
C ARG A 475 7.41 8.10 -0.10
N ALA A 476 8.67 7.73 -0.33
CA ALA A 476 9.05 6.86 -1.40
C ALA A 476 9.05 5.39 -0.95
N GLY A 477 9.21 4.50 -1.93
CA GLY A 477 9.15 3.06 -1.68
C GLY A 477 9.50 2.24 -2.91
N SER A 478 9.64 0.94 -2.69
CA SER A 478 9.87 -0.08 -3.71
C SER A 478 9.18 -1.38 -3.28
N PRO A 479 9.16 -2.43 -4.12
CA PRO A 479 8.67 -3.75 -3.71
C PRO A 479 9.26 -4.16 -2.35
N GLY A 480 8.41 -4.59 -1.42
CA GLY A 480 8.82 -4.98 -0.06
C GLY A 480 8.71 -3.89 1.00
N ILE A 481 8.40 -2.63 0.64
CA ILE A 481 8.24 -1.52 1.59
C ILE A 481 7.13 -1.80 2.63
N GLN A 482 6.10 -2.55 2.24
CA GLN A 482 4.96 -2.90 3.09
C GLN A 482 5.34 -3.66 4.37
N ARG A 483 6.53 -4.30 4.39
CA ARG A 483 7.05 -4.98 5.58
C ARG A 483 7.45 -4.02 6.69
N TYR A 484 7.73 -2.76 6.36
CA TYR A 484 8.44 -1.82 7.23
C TYR A 484 7.69 -0.51 7.45
N ALA A 485 6.94 -0.02 6.46
CA ALA A 485 6.33 1.30 6.52
C ALA A 485 4.93 1.37 5.90
N ALA A 486 4.09 2.20 6.52
CA ALA A 486 2.98 2.85 5.83
C ALA A 486 3.54 3.87 4.82
N THR A 487 2.75 4.24 3.83
CA THR A 487 3.12 5.28 2.86
C THR A 487 2.01 6.31 2.72
N TRP A 488 2.35 7.57 2.48
CA TRP A 488 1.36 8.56 2.05
C TRP A 488 1.65 8.96 0.61
N MET A 489 0.61 9.45 -0.08
CA MET A 489 0.68 9.78 -1.50
C MET A 489 1.35 11.14 -1.79
N GLY A 490 2.37 11.47 -1.00
CA GLY A 490 3.14 12.71 -1.03
C GLY A 490 2.32 14.00 -1.06
N ASP A 491 2.91 15.03 -1.66
CA ASP A 491 2.50 16.43 -1.54
C ASP A 491 1.30 16.78 -2.44
N ASN A 492 0.13 16.21 -2.14
CA ASN A 492 -1.10 16.50 -2.86
C ASN A 492 -1.59 17.95 -2.63
N VAL A 493 -2.32 18.51 -3.58
CA VAL A 493 -2.81 19.89 -3.54
C VAL A 493 -4.24 19.93 -2.97
N SER A 494 -4.60 21.00 -2.27
CA SER A 494 -5.95 21.31 -1.77
C SER A 494 -6.94 21.59 -2.92
N ARG A 495 -7.23 20.58 -3.75
CA ARG A 495 -8.12 20.64 -4.90
C ARG A 495 -9.02 19.39 -5.00
N TRP A 496 -10.15 19.53 -5.68
CA TRP A 496 -11.11 18.45 -5.91
C TRP A 496 -10.57 17.35 -6.83
N ASP A 497 -9.79 17.71 -7.84
CA ASP A 497 -9.17 16.77 -8.76
C ASP A 497 -8.09 15.92 -8.07
N HIS A 498 -7.42 16.45 -7.05
CA HIS A 498 -6.48 15.70 -6.19
C HIS A 498 -7.20 14.74 -5.25
N LEU A 499 -8.37 15.13 -4.70
CA LEU A 499 -9.23 14.20 -3.96
C LEU A 499 -9.62 13.03 -4.87
N ARG A 500 -10.11 13.32 -6.09
CA ARG A 500 -10.46 12.30 -7.09
C ARG A 500 -9.28 11.42 -7.46
N MET A 501 -8.11 12.01 -7.75
CA MET A 501 -6.89 11.30 -8.14
C MET A 501 -6.38 10.35 -7.05
N SER A 502 -6.56 10.71 -5.78
CA SER A 502 -6.09 9.88 -4.66
C SER A 502 -6.77 8.51 -4.57
N ILE A 503 -7.99 8.37 -5.12
CA ILE A 503 -8.76 7.13 -5.06
C ILE A 503 -8.13 6.03 -5.94
N PRO A 504 -7.95 6.19 -7.28
CA PRO A 504 -7.31 5.19 -8.12
C PRO A 504 -5.82 5.00 -7.82
N MET A 505 -5.15 6.04 -7.28
CA MET A 505 -3.76 5.95 -6.83
C MET A 505 -3.62 5.01 -5.63
N ALA A 506 -4.43 5.17 -4.58
CA ALA A 506 -4.43 4.29 -3.42
C ALA A 506 -4.85 2.85 -3.78
N MET A 507 -5.83 2.68 -4.67
CA MET A 507 -6.20 1.34 -5.19
C MET A 507 -5.03 0.68 -5.94
N GLY A 508 -4.29 1.44 -6.75
CA GLY A 508 -3.10 0.97 -7.47
C GLY A 508 -1.98 0.52 -6.54
N LEU A 509 -1.72 1.28 -5.47
CA LEU A 509 -0.77 0.91 -4.41
C LEU A 509 -1.21 -0.36 -3.67
N GLY A 510 -2.51 -0.48 -3.35
CA GLY A 510 -3.09 -1.68 -2.77
C GLY A 510 -2.85 -2.93 -3.62
N LEU A 511 -3.12 -2.87 -4.93
CA LEU A 511 -2.83 -3.96 -5.87
C LEU A 511 -1.33 -4.21 -6.09
N SER A 512 -0.48 -3.30 -5.62
CA SER A 512 0.98 -3.41 -5.68
C SER A 512 1.58 -3.93 -4.36
N GLY A 513 0.75 -4.41 -3.44
CA GLY A 513 1.16 -5.00 -2.15
C GLY A 513 1.31 -3.99 -1.01
N GLN A 514 1.06 -2.70 -1.25
CA GLN A 514 1.11 -1.67 -0.20
C GLN A 514 -0.30 -1.38 0.33
N ALA A 515 -0.68 -2.05 1.43
CA ALA A 515 -2.02 -1.96 1.99
C ALA A 515 -2.23 -0.74 2.92
N PHE A 516 -1.16 -0.18 3.49
CA PHE A 516 -1.25 0.92 4.46
C PHE A 516 -0.95 2.27 3.81
N VAL A 517 -1.93 2.79 3.07
CA VAL A 517 -1.80 4.02 2.27
C VAL A 517 -2.88 5.06 2.57
N GLY A 518 -2.57 6.35 2.39
CA GLY A 518 -3.52 7.47 2.43
C GLY A 518 -2.94 8.75 1.81
N ALA A 519 -3.77 9.77 1.61
CA ALA A 519 -3.31 11.10 1.18
C ALA A 519 -3.26 12.07 2.38
N ASP A 520 -2.72 13.27 2.17
CA ASP A 520 -2.90 14.34 3.14
C ASP A 520 -4.34 14.88 3.06
N VAL A 521 -5.11 14.56 4.11
CA VAL A 521 -6.51 14.94 4.25
C VAL A 521 -6.61 16.46 4.31
N GLY A 522 -7.30 17.04 3.34
CA GLY A 522 -7.50 18.49 3.19
C GLY A 522 -6.62 19.11 2.10
N GLY A 523 -5.54 18.42 1.72
CA GLY A 523 -4.52 18.86 0.77
C GLY A 523 -3.30 19.48 1.46
N PHE A 524 -2.11 19.08 1.02
CA PHE A 524 -0.85 19.63 1.51
C PHE A 524 -0.64 21.06 1.01
N ARG A 525 -0.61 21.26 -0.32
CA ARG A 525 -0.35 22.58 -0.94
C ARG A 525 -1.61 23.40 -1.19
N GLY A 526 -1.49 24.71 -1.02
CA GLY A 526 -2.57 25.67 -1.28
C GLY A 526 -3.75 25.62 -0.30
N HIS A 527 -4.62 26.63 -0.37
CA HIS A 527 -5.72 26.81 0.57
C HIS A 527 -6.87 25.84 0.31
N THR A 528 -7.28 25.09 1.34
CA THR A 528 -8.54 24.33 1.32
C THR A 528 -9.75 25.23 1.56
N SER A 529 -10.95 24.70 1.32
CA SER A 529 -12.23 25.33 1.68
C SER A 529 -12.95 24.52 2.75
N ALA A 530 -13.93 25.13 3.43
CA ALA A 530 -14.78 24.43 4.39
C ALA A 530 -15.43 23.17 3.79
N GLU A 531 -15.89 23.25 2.53
CA GLU A 531 -16.50 22.10 1.87
C GLU A 531 -15.48 21.01 1.55
N LEU A 532 -14.36 21.42 0.95
CA LEU A 532 -13.31 20.50 0.55
C LEU A 532 -12.69 19.79 1.75
N LEU A 533 -12.47 20.48 2.87
CA LEU A 533 -11.96 19.85 4.11
C LEU A 533 -12.92 18.78 4.64
N VAL A 534 -14.23 19.04 4.64
CA VAL A 534 -15.22 18.04 5.08
C VAL A 534 -15.21 16.82 4.16
N ARG A 535 -15.19 17.02 2.83
CA ARG A 535 -15.17 15.89 1.87
C ARG A 535 -13.88 15.09 1.96
N TRP A 536 -12.74 15.76 2.11
CA TRP A 536 -11.46 15.10 2.38
C TRP A 536 -11.51 14.30 3.69
N THR A 537 -12.07 14.86 4.76
CA THR A 537 -12.17 14.16 6.05
C THR A 537 -13.09 12.95 5.95
N GLN A 538 -14.23 13.08 5.27
CA GLN A 538 -15.16 11.96 5.05
C GLN A 538 -14.51 10.82 4.26
N TYR A 539 -13.77 11.16 3.19
CA TYR A 539 -12.98 10.19 2.43
C TYR A 539 -11.87 9.58 3.30
N GLY A 540 -11.00 10.40 3.90
CA GLY A 540 -9.86 9.94 4.69
C GLY A 540 -10.25 9.13 5.93
N ALA A 541 -11.42 9.37 6.51
CA ALA A 541 -11.95 8.55 7.60
C ALA A 541 -12.14 7.08 7.18
N LEU A 542 -12.37 6.84 5.87
CA LEU A 542 -12.63 5.54 5.25
C LEU A 542 -11.48 5.06 4.36
N THR A 543 -10.25 5.56 4.56
CA THR A 543 -9.02 5.05 3.92
C THR A 543 -8.13 4.29 4.92
N PRO A 544 -7.13 3.51 4.47
CA PRO A 544 -6.24 2.78 5.37
C PRO A 544 -5.46 3.69 6.33
N PHE A 545 -4.89 4.79 5.82
CA PHE A 545 -4.21 5.84 6.61
C PHE A 545 -5.00 7.15 6.59
N CYS A 546 -5.07 7.84 7.74
CA CYS A 546 -5.88 9.05 7.91
C CYS A 546 -5.13 10.13 8.70
N ARG A 547 -4.48 11.05 7.96
CA ARG A 547 -3.72 12.18 8.52
C ARG A 547 -4.15 13.49 7.87
N ASN A 548 -4.55 14.48 8.68
CA ASN A 548 -4.63 15.86 8.20
C ASN A 548 -3.23 16.48 8.21
N HIS A 549 -2.82 17.06 7.09
CA HIS A 549 -1.52 17.69 6.93
C HIS A 549 -1.59 18.80 5.87
N SER A 550 -0.91 19.91 6.11
CA SER A 550 -0.88 21.07 5.21
C SER A 550 0.44 21.83 5.35
N GLU A 551 0.88 22.50 4.29
CA GLU A 551 2.07 23.36 4.34
C GLU A 551 1.87 24.65 5.18
N ILE A 552 2.97 25.25 5.59
CA ILE A 552 2.99 26.57 6.22
C ILE A 552 2.48 27.65 5.25
N GLY A 553 1.80 28.68 5.78
CA GLY A 553 1.22 29.76 4.96
C GLY A 553 -0.20 29.50 4.44
N ASN A 554 -0.66 28.25 4.47
CA ASN A 554 -2.05 27.91 4.17
C ASN A 554 -3.04 28.38 5.24
N VAL A 555 -4.34 28.38 4.89
CA VAL A 555 -5.39 28.53 5.89
C VAL A 555 -5.35 27.34 6.83
N ASP A 556 -5.61 27.57 8.11
CA ASP A 556 -5.61 26.50 9.11
C ASP A 556 -6.59 25.39 8.72
N GLN A 557 -6.14 24.14 8.75
CA GLN A 557 -6.94 22.96 8.38
C GLN A 557 -7.31 22.05 9.57
N TYR A 558 -7.05 22.49 10.81
CA TYR A 558 -7.52 21.77 12.00
C TYR A 558 -9.05 21.57 11.97
N ALA A 559 -9.54 20.56 12.69
CA ALA A 559 -10.96 20.22 12.72
C ALA A 559 -11.89 21.38 13.12
N TRP A 560 -11.40 22.35 13.90
CA TRP A 560 -12.15 23.51 14.39
C TRP A 560 -11.96 24.79 13.56
N SER A 561 -11.22 24.76 12.45
CA SER A 561 -10.83 25.98 11.71
C SER A 561 -11.97 26.70 11.00
N PHE A 562 -13.05 26.00 10.66
CA PHE A 562 -14.15 26.53 9.82
C PHE A 562 -15.49 26.65 10.57
N GLY A 563 -15.44 26.80 11.90
CA GLY A 563 -16.61 27.01 12.75
C GLY A 563 -17.40 25.73 13.09
N ASP A 564 -18.38 25.86 13.99
CA ASP A 564 -19.02 24.73 14.68
C ASP A 564 -19.76 23.75 13.76
N VAL A 565 -20.32 24.24 12.65
CA VAL A 565 -21.02 23.39 11.67
C VAL A 565 -20.03 22.44 10.99
N VAL A 566 -18.90 22.98 10.52
CA VAL A 566 -17.85 22.18 9.87
C VAL A 566 -17.19 21.25 10.87
N LEU A 567 -16.89 21.73 12.08
CA LEU A 567 -16.39 20.91 13.18
C LEU A 567 -17.33 19.73 13.45
N GLY A 568 -18.64 19.93 13.46
CA GLY A 568 -19.62 18.86 13.63
C GLY A 568 -19.51 17.77 12.57
N HIS A 569 -19.36 18.14 11.29
CA HIS A 569 -19.19 17.17 10.19
C HIS A 569 -17.84 16.44 10.24
N VAL A 570 -16.74 17.17 10.47
CA VAL A 570 -15.39 16.60 10.60
C VAL A 570 -15.34 15.62 11.77
N ARG A 571 -15.87 16.03 12.94
CA ARG A 571 -15.94 15.18 14.13
C ARG A 571 -16.77 13.93 13.91
N ALA A 572 -17.90 14.02 13.20
CA ALA A 572 -18.74 12.86 12.89
C ALA A 572 -18.02 11.85 11.99
N ALA A 573 -17.31 12.32 10.95
CA ALA A 573 -16.51 11.46 10.08
C ALA A 573 -15.39 10.75 10.84
N ILE A 574 -14.64 11.49 11.67
CA ILE A 574 -13.59 10.90 12.52
C ILE A 574 -14.18 9.92 13.54
N ALA A 575 -15.30 10.26 14.18
CA ALA A 575 -15.96 9.35 15.11
C ALA A 575 -16.42 8.04 14.43
N LEU A 576 -16.88 8.09 13.18
CA LEU A 576 -17.20 6.89 12.41
C LEU A 576 -15.96 6.00 12.22
N ARG A 577 -14.80 6.58 11.87
CA ARG A 577 -13.54 5.85 11.76
C ARG A 577 -13.22 5.09 13.05
N TYR A 578 -13.28 5.78 14.20
CA TYR A 578 -12.98 5.16 15.49
C TYR A 578 -13.96 4.04 15.85
N ARG A 579 -15.25 4.21 15.56
CA ARG A 579 -16.21 3.13 15.74
C ARG A 579 -15.92 1.94 14.81
N LEU A 580 -15.40 2.17 13.61
CA LEU A 580 -15.01 1.13 12.65
C LEU A 580 -13.64 0.52 12.92
N LEU A 581 -12.89 0.93 13.95
CA LEU A 581 -11.54 0.40 14.20
C LEU A 581 -11.49 -1.14 14.34
N PRO A 582 -12.45 -1.84 14.97
CA PRO A 582 -12.44 -3.31 14.96
C PRO A 582 -12.50 -3.92 13.56
N TYR A 583 -13.28 -3.32 12.66
CA TYR A 583 -13.40 -3.75 11.26
C TYR A 583 -12.14 -3.41 10.45
N LEU A 584 -11.63 -2.17 10.59
CA LEU A 584 -10.38 -1.75 9.94
C LEU A 584 -9.20 -2.60 10.39
N TYR A 585 -9.10 -2.88 11.69
CA TYR A 585 -8.06 -3.74 12.25
C TYR A 585 -8.15 -5.16 11.70
N ALA A 586 -9.35 -5.73 11.61
CA ALA A 586 -9.55 -7.03 10.95
C ALA A 586 -9.13 -7.02 9.47
N ALA A 587 -9.36 -5.92 8.74
CA ALA A 587 -8.89 -5.78 7.36
C ALA A 587 -7.34 -5.76 7.27
N PHE A 588 -6.66 -5.13 8.24
CA PHE A 588 -5.20 -5.17 8.33
C PHE A 588 -4.64 -6.54 8.72
N VAL A 589 -5.34 -7.29 9.58
CA VAL A 589 -5.00 -8.69 9.85
C VAL A 589 -5.13 -9.53 8.59
N LEU A 590 -6.19 -9.35 7.80
CA LEU A 590 -6.30 -10.02 6.50
C LEU A 590 -5.17 -9.61 5.56
N ALA A 591 -4.77 -8.33 5.53
CA ALA A 591 -3.65 -7.86 4.72
C ALA A 591 -2.32 -8.49 5.16
N SER A 592 -2.08 -8.68 6.47
CA SER A 592 -0.85 -9.30 6.98
C SER A 592 -0.78 -10.82 6.74
N GLU A 593 -1.92 -11.47 6.53
CA GLU A 593 -1.99 -12.91 6.23
C GLU A 593 -2.03 -13.21 4.73
N THR A 594 -2.77 -12.40 3.97
CA THR A 594 -3.15 -12.70 2.57
C THR A 594 -2.67 -11.67 1.56
N GLY A 595 -2.09 -10.55 2.02
CA GLY A 595 -1.64 -9.45 1.14
C GLY A 595 -2.78 -8.66 0.53
N ALA A 596 -4.04 -8.99 0.85
CA ALA A 596 -5.19 -8.29 0.31
C ALA A 596 -5.16 -6.78 0.67
N PRO A 597 -5.60 -5.89 -0.24
CA PRO A 597 -5.67 -4.47 0.08
C PRO A 597 -6.71 -4.19 1.19
N VAL A 598 -6.49 -3.09 1.91
CA VAL A 598 -7.50 -2.53 2.83
C VAL A 598 -8.47 -1.61 2.07
N GLN A 599 -7.96 -0.77 1.18
CA GLN A 599 -8.76 -0.08 0.16
C GLN A 599 -8.66 -0.87 -1.15
N ARG A 600 -9.73 -1.59 -1.48
CA ARG A 600 -9.77 -2.61 -2.54
C ARG A 600 -10.50 -2.05 -3.75
N PRO A 601 -9.87 -1.99 -4.94
CA PRO A 601 -10.62 -1.71 -6.14
C PRO A 601 -11.66 -2.81 -6.36
N LEU A 602 -12.83 -2.44 -6.89
CA LEU A 602 -13.92 -3.39 -7.07
C LEU A 602 -13.52 -4.57 -7.97
N VAL A 603 -12.62 -4.36 -8.94
CA VAL A 603 -12.06 -5.42 -9.79
C VAL A 603 -11.30 -6.50 -9.01
N PHE A 604 -10.80 -6.22 -7.79
CA PHE A 604 -10.11 -7.21 -6.97
C PHE A 604 -11.05 -8.33 -6.49
N ASP A 605 -12.26 -7.99 -6.09
CA ASP A 605 -13.28 -8.92 -5.58
C ASP A 605 -14.34 -9.29 -6.65
N HIS A 606 -14.43 -8.51 -7.73
CA HIS A 606 -15.44 -8.64 -8.78
C HIS A 606 -14.82 -8.64 -10.20
N GLN A 607 -13.67 -9.28 -10.40
CA GLN A 607 -12.93 -9.26 -11.69
C GLN A 607 -13.76 -9.70 -12.92
N ASP A 608 -14.74 -10.57 -12.74
CA ASP A 608 -15.61 -11.07 -13.82
C ASP A 608 -16.72 -10.07 -14.21
N ASP A 609 -16.89 -8.99 -13.45
CA ASP A 609 -17.83 -7.92 -13.76
C ASP A 609 -17.18 -6.89 -14.70
N PRO A 610 -17.64 -6.76 -15.96
CA PRO A 610 -17.02 -5.83 -16.89
C PRO A 610 -17.22 -4.36 -16.49
N LEU A 611 -18.21 -4.05 -15.65
CA LEU A 611 -18.51 -2.67 -15.27
C LEU A 611 -17.52 -2.12 -14.25
N VAL A 612 -16.81 -2.97 -13.51
CA VAL A 612 -15.87 -2.51 -12.46
C VAL A 612 -14.47 -2.21 -12.96
N ARG A 613 -14.16 -2.53 -14.22
CA ARG A 613 -12.79 -2.44 -14.76
C ARG A 613 -12.24 -1.02 -14.84
N GLU A 614 -13.13 -0.04 -15.07
CA GLU A 614 -12.82 1.38 -15.26
C GLU A 614 -13.40 2.25 -14.12
N LEU A 615 -13.82 1.66 -13.00
CA LEU A 615 -14.35 2.43 -11.87
C LEU A 615 -13.21 2.98 -11.03
N ASP A 616 -13.00 4.29 -11.12
CA ASP A 616 -11.92 5.02 -10.45
C ASP A 616 -12.39 5.77 -9.18
N ASP A 617 -13.69 5.88 -8.94
CA ASP A 617 -14.27 6.82 -7.98
C ASP A 617 -15.06 6.16 -6.83
N GLU A 618 -14.93 4.84 -6.69
CA GLU A 618 -15.50 4.03 -5.60
C GLU A 618 -14.71 2.73 -5.39
N TYR A 619 -14.76 2.19 -4.17
CA TYR A 619 -13.94 1.05 -3.75
C TYR A 619 -14.58 0.30 -2.58
N LEU A 620 -14.07 -0.88 -2.26
CA LEU A 620 -14.38 -1.55 -0.99
C LEU A 620 -13.35 -1.18 0.08
N LEU A 621 -13.80 -0.69 1.23
CA LEU A 621 -13.02 -0.62 2.45
C LEU A 621 -13.15 -1.96 3.17
N GLY A 622 -12.07 -2.74 3.24
CA GLY A 622 -12.14 -4.15 3.55
C GLY A 622 -13.06 -4.90 2.57
N PRO A 623 -13.52 -6.12 2.89
CA PRO A 623 -14.33 -6.91 1.97
C PRO A 623 -15.83 -6.57 1.94
N ASP A 624 -16.32 -5.75 2.89
CA ASP A 624 -17.76 -5.67 3.19
C ASP A 624 -18.39 -4.25 3.07
N LEU A 625 -17.58 -3.18 2.95
CA LEU A 625 -18.10 -1.81 2.87
C LEU A 625 -17.73 -1.14 1.55
N LEU A 626 -18.70 -0.78 0.72
CA LEU A 626 -18.50 0.01 -0.49
C LEU A 626 -18.57 1.50 -0.17
N VAL A 627 -17.51 2.22 -0.52
CA VAL A 627 -17.35 3.66 -0.29
C VAL A 627 -17.33 4.38 -1.63
N ALA A 628 -18.17 5.42 -1.79
CA ALA A 628 -18.19 6.25 -3.00
C ALA A 628 -18.04 7.74 -2.62
N PRO A 629 -16.81 8.28 -2.53
CA PRO A 629 -16.54 9.64 -2.05
C PRO A 629 -17.16 10.76 -2.90
N VAL A 630 -17.39 11.94 -2.33
CA VAL A 630 -17.83 13.12 -3.11
C VAL A 630 -16.61 13.83 -3.66
N THR A 631 -16.50 13.92 -4.98
CA THR A 631 -15.29 14.41 -5.66
C THR A 631 -15.49 15.74 -6.40
N GLU A 632 -16.66 16.36 -6.30
CA GLU A 632 -16.98 17.62 -6.99
C GLU A 632 -17.64 18.64 -6.04
N PRO A 633 -17.36 19.94 -6.19
CA PRO A 633 -17.96 20.99 -5.36
C PRO A 633 -19.47 21.10 -5.54
N GLY A 634 -20.20 21.21 -4.45
CA GLY A 634 -21.65 21.40 -4.43
C GLY A 634 -22.44 20.21 -4.96
N GLN A 635 -21.83 19.04 -5.14
CA GLN A 635 -22.50 17.83 -5.61
C GLN A 635 -23.54 17.38 -4.58
N THR A 636 -24.82 17.32 -4.98
CA THR A 636 -25.96 16.96 -4.12
C THR A 636 -26.47 15.52 -4.33
N ALA A 637 -26.08 14.89 -5.43
CA ALA A 637 -26.20 13.45 -5.64
C ALA A 637 -25.12 12.96 -6.62
N ARG A 638 -24.77 11.67 -6.54
CA ARG A 638 -23.90 11.01 -7.52
C ARG A 638 -24.40 9.62 -7.89
N GLN A 639 -24.00 9.14 -9.06
CA GLN A 639 -24.19 7.75 -9.43
C GLN A 639 -23.17 6.88 -8.69
N VAL A 640 -23.60 5.71 -8.24
CA VAL A 640 -22.77 4.68 -7.57
C VAL A 640 -23.11 3.36 -8.24
N TYR A 641 -22.10 2.57 -8.61
CA TYR A 641 -22.33 1.21 -9.08
C TYR A 641 -22.21 0.22 -7.90
N LEU A 642 -23.24 -0.60 -7.74
CA LEU A 642 -23.24 -1.69 -6.77
C LEU A 642 -22.95 -2.99 -7.54
N PRO A 643 -21.80 -3.66 -7.33
CA PRO A 643 -21.50 -4.94 -7.97
C PRO A 643 -22.53 -6.01 -7.63
N ALA A 644 -22.52 -7.13 -8.38
CA ALA A 644 -23.43 -8.25 -8.15
C ALA A 644 -23.43 -8.71 -6.67
N GLY A 645 -24.63 -8.82 -6.09
CA GLY A 645 -24.84 -9.14 -4.68
C GLY A 645 -26.03 -8.38 -4.09
N ASP A 646 -26.18 -8.46 -2.77
CA ASP A 646 -27.11 -7.63 -2.01
C ASP A 646 -26.33 -6.56 -1.26
N TRP A 647 -26.88 -5.36 -1.18
CA TRP A 647 -26.28 -4.21 -0.51
C TRP A 647 -27.29 -3.51 0.38
N HIS A 648 -26.82 -2.87 1.43
CA HIS A 648 -27.62 -2.04 2.33
C HIS A 648 -27.05 -0.64 2.31
N ASP A 649 -27.88 0.37 2.03
CA ASP A 649 -27.49 1.77 2.25
C ASP A 649 -27.22 1.96 3.74
N TRP A 650 -26.01 2.38 4.08
CA TRP A 650 -25.55 2.51 5.46
C TRP A 650 -26.38 3.52 6.27
N HIS A 651 -26.95 4.52 5.62
CA HIS A 651 -27.60 5.65 6.26
C HIS A 651 -29.11 5.44 6.38
N THR A 652 -29.74 4.82 5.38
CA THR A 652 -31.20 4.60 5.37
C THR A 652 -31.60 3.19 5.82
N GLY A 653 -30.67 2.23 5.75
CA GLY A 653 -30.94 0.80 5.96
C GLY A 653 -31.71 0.15 4.81
N GLU A 654 -31.91 0.86 3.69
CA GLU A 654 -32.58 0.33 2.51
C GLU A 654 -31.76 -0.82 1.89
N GLN A 655 -32.44 -1.92 1.60
CA GLN A 655 -31.84 -3.04 0.85
C GLN A 655 -31.92 -2.81 -0.64
N LEU A 656 -30.78 -2.91 -1.31
CA LEU A 656 -30.57 -2.66 -2.72
C LEU A 656 -30.03 -3.93 -3.39
N ALA A 657 -30.52 -4.22 -4.58
CA ALA A 657 -29.94 -5.27 -5.42
C ALA A 657 -28.73 -4.70 -6.16
N GLY A 658 -27.65 -5.48 -6.20
CA GLY A 658 -26.44 -5.18 -6.97
C GLY A 658 -26.59 -5.44 -8.46
N ALA A 659 -25.45 -5.43 -9.15
CA ALA A 659 -25.35 -5.36 -10.61
C ALA A 659 -26.15 -4.17 -11.19
N ALA A 660 -26.17 -3.05 -10.47
CA ALA A 660 -27.02 -1.91 -10.77
C ALA A 660 -26.38 -0.60 -10.33
N HIS A 661 -26.73 0.48 -11.02
CA HIS A 661 -26.41 1.83 -10.58
C HIS A 661 -27.53 2.39 -9.72
N VAL A 662 -27.15 3.09 -8.66
CA VAL A 662 -28.06 3.85 -7.80
C VAL A 662 -27.70 5.33 -7.81
N LEU A 663 -28.70 6.19 -7.59
CA LEU A 663 -28.49 7.63 -7.42
C LEU A 663 -28.43 7.95 -5.92
N ALA A 664 -27.23 8.17 -5.41
CA ALA A 664 -26.98 8.38 -3.99
C ALA A 664 -27.04 9.87 -3.64
N PRO A 665 -27.80 10.29 -2.61
CA PRO A 665 -27.77 11.66 -2.13
C PRO A 665 -26.45 11.95 -1.41
N THR A 666 -25.90 13.14 -1.60
CA THR A 666 -24.60 13.55 -1.05
C THR A 666 -24.73 14.81 -0.17
N PRO A 667 -25.55 14.81 0.89
CA PRO A 667 -25.62 15.93 1.83
C PRO A 667 -24.25 16.17 2.49
N MET A 668 -24.09 17.34 3.11
CA MET A 668 -22.80 17.78 3.65
C MET A 668 -22.27 16.88 4.78
N ASP A 669 -23.16 16.22 5.51
CA ASP A 669 -22.85 15.44 6.71
C ASP A 669 -22.34 14.02 6.45
N ARG A 670 -22.44 13.51 5.22
CA ARG A 670 -21.99 12.15 4.88
C ARG A 670 -21.60 11.96 3.41
N ILE A 671 -20.92 10.85 3.14
CA ILE A 671 -20.71 10.31 1.79
C ILE A 671 -21.48 8.99 1.63
N PRO A 672 -21.83 8.60 0.39
CA PRO A 672 -22.42 7.29 0.12
C PRO A 672 -21.55 6.15 0.65
N LEU A 673 -22.18 5.25 1.40
CA LEU A 673 -21.57 4.09 2.04
C LEU A 673 -22.59 2.95 2.02
N TYR A 674 -22.16 1.76 1.64
CA TYR A 674 -23.04 0.59 1.54
C TYR A 674 -22.39 -0.61 2.20
N ALA A 675 -23.17 -1.38 2.95
CA ALA A 675 -22.72 -2.63 3.55
C ALA A 675 -23.24 -3.83 2.76
N ARG A 676 -22.38 -4.82 2.52
CA ARG A 676 -22.75 -6.05 1.82
C ARG A 676 -23.76 -6.86 2.63
N GLY A 677 -24.79 -7.39 1.96
CA GLY A 677 -25.72 -8.35 2.56
C GLY A 677 -24.99 -9.61 3.02
N GLY A 678 -25.26 -10.04 4.24
CA GLY A 678 -24.58 -11.15 4.91
C GLY A 678 -23.35 -10.75 5.72
N ALA A 679 -22.86 -9.52 5.59
CA ALA A 679 -21.73 -9.04 6.38
C ALA A 679 -22.10 -8.83 7.86
N VAL A 680 -21.13 -9.07 8.73
CA VAL A 680 -21.17 -8.62 10.12
C VAL A 680 -20.04 -7.64 10.35
N ILE A 681 -20.37 -6.35 10.54
CA ILE A 681 -19.39 -5.30 10.76
C ILE A 681 -19.20 -5.11 12.28
N PRO A 682 -18.04 -5.50 12.85
CA PRO A 682 -17.74 -5.23 14.25
C PRO A 682 -17.42 -3.74 14.45
N MET A 683 -18.03 -3.14 15.47
CA MET A 683 -17.86 -1.72 15.77
C MET A 683 -17.71 -1.49 17.27
N TRP A 684 -16.95 -0.47 17.65
CA TRP A 684 -17.07 0.07 19.00
C TRP A 684 -18.39 0.83 19.15
N PRO A 685 -19.10 0.67 20.28
CA PRO A 685 -20.38 1.35 20.50
C PRO A 685 -20.29 2.88 20.39
N GLN A 686 -19.16 3.44 20.83
CA GLN A 686 -18.86 4.86 20.80
C GLN A 686 -17.40 5.07 20.41
N ALA A 687 -17.10 6.20 19.78
CA ALA A 687 -15.72 6.58 19.51
C ALA A 687 -15.04 7.02 20.82
N PRO A 688 -13.92 6.40 21.23
CA PRO A 688 -13.10 6.95 22.30
C PRO A 688 -12.37 8.21 21.83
N ALA A 689 -11.76 8.94 22.77
CA ALA A 689 -10.90 10.08 22.43
C ALA A 689 -9.58 9.67 21.74
N SER A 690 -9.14 8.42 21.96
CA SER A 690 -7.96 7.78 21.39
C SER A 690 -8.17 6.26 21.41
N ALA A 691 -7.58 5.54 20.45
CA ALA A 691 -7.56 4.09 20.41
C ALA A 691 -6.51 3.51 21.38
N SER A 692 -5.51 4.30 21.79
CA SER A 692 -4.46 3.88 22.72
C SER A 692 -5.04 3.45 24.06
N GLY A 693 -4.79 2.20 24.45
CA GLY A 693 -5.33 1.60 25.67
C GLY A 693 -6.86 1.49 25.71
N HIS A 694 -7.57 1.71 24.59
CA HIS A 694 -9.02 1.61 24.57
C HIS A 694 -9.47 0.15 24.54
N GLN A 695 -10.19 -0.25 25.59
CA GLN A 695 -10.61 -1.63 25.81
C GLN A 695 -12.11 -1.66 26.13
N PRO A 696 -12.98 -1.76 25.12
CA PRO A 696 -14.40 -1.72 25.35
C PRO A 696 -14.89 -3.05 25.93
N ALA A 697 -15.69 -2.98 26.99
CA ALA A 697 -16.40 -4.14 27.54
C ALA A 697 -17.42 -4.72 26.54
N VAL A 698 -17.80 -3.94 25.52
CA VAL A 698 -18.81 -4.30 24.53
C VAL A 698 -18.33 -4.00 23.12
N VAL A 699 -18.52 -4.96 22.21
CA VAL A 699 -18.41 -4.76 20.77
C VAL A 699 -19.79 -4.89 20.13
N GLU A 700 -20.16 -3.94 19.26
CA GLU A 700 -21.37 -4.03 18.46
C GLU A 700 -21.11 -4.91 17.23
N LEU A 701 -22.01 -5.86 16.96
CA LEU A 701 -21.99 -6.68 15.75
C LEU A 701 -23.14 -6.22 14.86
N HIS A 702 -22.84 -5.50 13.78
CA HIS A 702 -23.84 -5.03 12.83
C HIS A 702 -24.06 -6.08 11.75
N LEU A 703 -25.10 -6.89 11.89
CA LEU A 703 -25.52 -7.90 10.92
C LEU A 703 -26.42 -7.27 9.86
N PHE A 704 -25.95 -7.26 8.62
CA PHE A 704 -26.75 -6.86 7.47
C PHE A 704 -27.41 -8.09 6.85
N VAL A 705 -28.72 -8.25 7.01
CA VAL A 705 -29.41 -9.49 6.59
C VAL A 705 -29.33 -9.64 5.05
N PRO A 706 -28.77 -10.73 4.51
CA PRO A 706 -28.70 -10.96 3.04
C PRO A 706 -30.11 -11.24 2.50
N ARG A 707 -30.42 -10.92 1.23
CA ARG A 707 -31.72 -11.28 0.61
C ARG A 707 -31.69 -12.68 0.04
N ALA A 708 -30.59 -13.04 -0.61
CA ALA A 708 -30.38 -14.35 -1.18
C ALA A 708 -30.01 -15.40 -0.12
N ASP A 709 -30.43 -16.64 -0.37
CA ASP A 709 -29.91 -17.80 0.37
C ASP A 709 -28.42 -17.97 0.06
N GLY A 710 -27.63 -18.31 1.07
CA GLY A 710 -26.19 -18.33 0.94
C GLY A 710 -25.47 -18.38 2.27
N THR A 711 -24.13 -18.33 2.23
CA THR A 711 -23.29 -18.23 3.43
C THR A 711 -22.21 -17.17 3.22
N HIS A 712 -22.03 -16.33 4.22
CA HIS A 712 -21.08 -15.22 4.26
C HIS A 712 -20.20 -15.35 5.50
N ARG A 713 -19.04 -14.71 5.48
CA ARG A 713 -18.09 -14.75 6.60
C ARG A 713 -17.46 -13.38 6.79
N SER A 714 -17.43 -12.93 8.04
CA SER A 714 -16.71 -11.73 8.48
C SER A 714 -15.73 -12.11 9.60
N LEU A 715 -14.76 -11.23 9.86
CA LEU A 715 -13.70 -11.43 10.84
C LEU A 715 -13.74 -10.32 11.89
N LEU A 716 -13.55 -10.73 13.14
CA LEU A 716 -13.10 -9.86 14.22
C LEU A 716 -11.83 -10.47 14.81
N GLN A 717 -10.78 -9.67 14.98
CA GLN A 717 -9.63 -10.03 15.80
C GLN A 717 -9.42 -8.96 16.88
N GLU A 718 -9.18 -9.41 18.09
CA GLU A 718 -8.87 -8.59 19.25
C GLU A 718 -7.52 -9.08 19.82
N ASP A 719 -6.62 -8.14 20.07
CA ASP A 719 -5.37 -8.33 20.79
C ASP A 719 -5.06 -7.01 21.53
N ASP A 720 -3.87 -6.89 22.13
CA ASP A 720 -3.49 -5.67 22.85
C ASP A 720 -3.33 -4.43 21.95
N GLY A 721 -3.29 -4.61 20.62
CA GLY A 721 -3.13 -3.54 19.64
C GLY A 721 -1.78 -2.82 19.68
N GLU A 722 -0.81 -3.28 20.48
CA GLU A 722 0.45 -2.57 20.71
C GLU A 722 1.68 -3.45 20.52
N THR A 723 1.61 -4.73 20.89
CA THR A 723 2.77 -5.62 20.93
C THR A 723 2.69 -6.73 19.89
N ASP A 724 3.81 -7.40 19.67
CA ASP A 724 3.92 -8.57 18.82
C ASP A 724 3.35 -9.84 19.49
N ALA A 725 2.87 -9.78 20.74
CA ALA A 725 2.35 -10.95 21.47
C ALA A 725 1.17 -11.65 20.75
N ALA A 726 0.43 -10.90 19.92
CA ALA A 726 -0.60 -11.46 19.06
C ALA A 726 -0.04 -12.54 18.11
N LEU A 727 1.21 -12.43 17.65
CA LEU A 727 1.87 -13.42 16.80
C LEU A 727 2.10 -14.75 17.54
N ASP A 728 2.32 -14.68 18.86
CA ASP A 728 2.54 -15.82 19.75
C ASP A 728 1.25 -16.42 20.34
N GLY A 729 0.07 -15.96 19.88
CA GLY A 729 -1.22 -16.52 20.26
C GLY A 729 -2.03 -15.71 21.28
N ALA A 730 -1.47 -14.61 21.82
CA ALA A 730 -2.15 -13.70 22.75
C ALA A 730 -3.19 -12.81 22.03
N ARG A 731 -4.21 -13.45 21.46
CA ARG A 731 -5.27 -12.84 20.67
C ARG A 731 -6.57 -13.64 20.81
N VAL A 732 -7.68 -13.00 20.50
CA VAL A 732 -8.98 -13.64 20.28
C VAL A 732 -9.39 -13.40 18.84
N ARG A 733 -9.63 -14.47 18.09
CA ARG A 733 -10.16 -14.41 16.73
C ARG A 733 -11.57 -14.95 16.72
N THR A 734 -12.52 -14.15 16.25
CA THR A 734 -13.93 -14.54 16.09
C THR A 734 -14.29 -14.51 14.61
N TRP A 735 -14.52 -15.69 14.03
CA TRP A 735 -15.10 -15.84 12.70
C TRP A 735 -16.62 -15.84 12.78
N LEU A 736 -17.25 -14.90 12.08
CA LEU A 736 -18.69 -14.69 12.10
C LEU A 736 -19.28 -15.22 10.79
N GLY A 737 -19.83 -16.43 10.82
CA GLY A 737 -20.48 -17.07 9.67
C GLY A 737 -21.99 -16.79 9.65
N VAL A 738 -22.50 -16.20 8.58
CA VAL A 738 -23.92 -15.91 8.39
C VAL A 738 -24.48 -16.79 7.29
N THR A 739 -25.50 -17.60 7.59
CA THR A 739 -26.18 -18.45 6.60
C THR A 739 -27.66 -18.12 6.53
N ARG A 740 -28.17 -17.84 5.33
CA ARG A 740 -29.61 -17.67 5.08
C ARG A 740 -30.19 -18.89 4.34
N ARG A 741 -31.37 -19.35 4.80
CA ARG A 741 -32.18 -20.41 4.19
C ARG A 741 -33.66 -20.04 4.28
N GLY A 742 -34.22 -19.49 3.22
CA GLY A 742 -35.59 -18.95 3.18
C GLY A 742 -35.78 -17.79 4.15
N ALA A 743 -36.63 -17.97 5.16
CA ALA A 743 -36.91 -17.00 6.22
C ALA A 743 -36.01 -17.15 7.46
N ARG A 744 -35.09 -18.14 7.46
CA ARG A 744 -34.19 -18.37 8.59
C ARG A 744 -32.80 -17.83 8.28
N VAL A 745 -32.24 -17.07 9.23
CA VAL A 745 -30.85 -16.61 9.20
C VAL A 745 -30.14 -17.15 10.44
N GLU A 746 -28.96 -17.71 10.25
CA GLU A 746 -28.09 -18.18 11.34
C GLU A 746 -26.80 -17.38 11.35
N LEU A 747 -26.45 -16.81 12.50
CA LEU A 747 -25.13 -16.22 12.76
C LEU A 747 -24.38 -17.14 13.73
N ARG A 748 -23.31 -17.78 13.24
CA ARG A 748 -22.43 -18.64 14.03
C ARG A 748 -21.10 -17.95 14.26
N ALA A 749 -20.72 -17.77 15.52
CA ALA A 749 -19.40 -17.33 15.91
C ALA A 749 -18.51 -18.53 16.24
N GLN A 750 -17.35 -18.62 15.57
CA GLN A 750 -16.28 -19.56 15.89
C GLN A 750 -15.12 -18.76 16.49
N VAL A 751 -14.71 -19.12 17.70
CA VAL A 751 -13.68 -18.40 18.45
C VAL A 751 -12.42 -19.24 18.56
N GLU A 752 -11.27 -18.64 18.30
CA GLU A 752 -9.93 -19.23 18.35
C GLU A 752 -8.94 -18.28 19.05
N GLY A 753 -7.82 -18.81 19.52
CA GLY A 753 -6.77 -18.07 20.23
C GLY A 753 -6.78 -18.30 21.74
N ASP A 754 -5.63 -18.08 22.38
CA ASP A 754 -5.45 -18.32 23.82
C ASP A 754 -6.02 -17.19 24.68
N GLY A 755 -6.51 -16.14 24.02
CA GLY A 755 -6.91 -14.89 24.66
C GLY A 755 -5.71 -14.12 25.19
N TYR A 756 -6.00 -13.00 25.84
CA TYR A 756 -4.99 -12.17 26.48
C TYR A 756 -5.53 -11.83 27.87
N PRO A 757 -4.88 -12.28 28.97
CA PRO A 757 -5.45 -12.30 30.32
C PRO A 757 -5.92 -10.95 30.84
N GLU A 758 -5.37 -9.88 30.30
CA GLU A 758 -5.57 -8.53 30.81
C GLU A 758 -6.93 -7.96 30.36
N HIS A 759 -7.50 -8.40 29.22
CA HIS A 759 -8.69 -7.78 28.66
C HIS A 759 -9.62 -8.78 27.97
N ALA A 760 -10.87 -8.84 28.42
CA ALA A 760 -11.92 -9.63 27.80
C ALA A 760 -13.20 -8.80 27.67
N ARG A 761 -13.70 -8.68 26.44
CA ARG A 761 -15.07 -8.21 26.16
C ARG A 761 -16.06 -9.02 26.98
N GLU A 762 -16.98 -8.32 27.66
CA GLU A 762 -18.05 -8.91 28.47
C GLU A 762 -19.27 -9.30 27.63
N ALA A 763 -19.57 -8.57 26.55
CA ALA A 763 -20.71 -8.86 25.69
C ALA A 763 -20.53 -8.39 24.25
N PHE A 764 -21.24 -9.05 23.33
CA PHE A 764 -21.59 -8.46 22.04
C PHE A 764 -22.97 -7.82 22.09
N HIS A 765 -23.14 -6.69 21.43
CA HIS A 765 -24.45 -6.12 21.12
C HIS A 765 -24.75 -6.36 19.64
N LEU A 766 -25.62 -7.31 19.33
CA LEU A 766 -26.03 -7.59 17.97
C LEU A 766 -27.09 -6.56 17.52
N VAL A 767 -26.80 -5.87 16.43
CA VAL A 767 -27.69 -4.94 15.72
C VAL A 767 -28.05 -5.57 14.37
N VAL A 768 -29.33 -5.72 14.09
CA VAL A 768 -29.82 -6.37 12.87
C VAL A 768 -30.38 -5.33 11.91
N HIS A 769 -29.85 -5.30 10.68
CA HIS A 769 -30.23 -4.36 9.63
C HIS A 769 -31.00 -5.04 8.51
N GLY A 770 -31.97 -4.31 7.94
CA GLY A 770 -32.78 -4.73 6.79
C GLY A 770 -33.88 -5.77 7.09
N ALA A 771 -34.01 -6.24 8.32
CA ALA A 771 -35.17 -7.02 8.77
C ALA A 771 -35.48 -6.75 10.24
N ALA A 772 -36.76 -6.81 10.60
CA ALA A 772 -37.20 -6.87 11.99
C ALA A 772 -37.52 -8.33 12.32
N PRO A 773 -36.59 -9.09 12.92
CA PRO A 773 -36.80 -10.52 13.14
C PRO A 773 -38.01 -10.76 14.04
N ALA A 774 -38.91 -11.66 13.61
CA ALA A 774 -40.08 -12.06 14.38
C ALA A 774 -39.69 -12.83 15.66
N ARG A 775 -38.57 -13.58 15.58
CA ARG A 775 -37.99 -14.31 16.70
C ARG A 775 -36.47 -14.35 16.60
N VAL A 776 -35.80 -14.21 17.74
CA VAL A 776 -34.36 -14.39 17.86
C VAL A 776 -34.08 -15.40 18.98
N ARG A 777 -33.16 -16.33 18.73
CA ARG A 777 -32.67 -17.28 19.73
C ARG A 777 -31.15 -17.24 19.80
N LEU A 778 -30.62 -17.32 21.00
CA LEU A 778 -29.19 -17.53 21.28
C LEU A 778 -29.04 -18.93 21.88
N ASP A 779 -28.31 -19.80 21.17
CA ASP A 779 -28.08 -21.19 21.56
C ASP A 779 -29.37 -21.95 21.93
N GLY A 780 -30.44 -21.69 21.16
CA GLY A 780 -31.77 -22.27 21.32
C GLY A 780 -32.68 -21.57 22.34
N ALA A 781 -32.16 -20.65 23.17
CA ALA A 781 -32.95 -19.87 24.12
C ALA A 781 -33.47 -18.57 23.48
N GLU A 782 -34.73 -18.21 23.73
CA GLU A 782 -35.33 -17.01 23.18
C GLU A 782 -34.69 -15.73 23.74
N LEU A 783 -34.34 -14.80 22.85
CA LEU A 783 -33.64 -13.57 23.19
C LEU A 783 -34.48 -12.36 22.77
N ALA A 784 -34.83 -11.53 23.75
CA ALA A 784 -35.55 -10.29 23.50
C ALA A 784 -34.60 -9.12 23.23
N ALA A 785 -34.99 -8.25 22.29
CA ALA A 785 -34.27 -7.00 22.05
C ALA A 785 -34.42 -6.04 23.24
N ARG A 786 -33.35 -5.28 23.51
CA ARG A 786 -33.33 -4.14 24.44
C ARG A 786 -32.82 -2.93 23.68
N GLU A 787 -33.63 -1.88 23.58
CA GLU A 787 -33.28 -0.65 22.85
C GLU A 787 -32.83 -0.92 21.40
N GLY A 788 -33.48 -1.87 20.72
CA GLY A 788 -33.17 -2.25 19.34
C GLY A 788 -31.93 -3.15 19.19
N ARG A 789 -31.36 -3.67 20.28
CA ARG A 789 -30.14 -4.50 20.29
C ARG A 789 -30.38 -5.82 20.99
N PHE A 790 -29.67 -6.87 20.57
CA PHE A 790 -29.68 -8.17 21.24
C PHE A 790 -28.36 -8.35 22.00
N VAL A 791 -28.43 -8.49 23.32
CA VAL A 791 -27.23 -8.64 24.17
C VAL A 791 -26.81 -10.11 24.18
N LEU A 792 -25.62 -10.40 23.65
CA LEU A 792 -25.01 -11.72 23.63
C LEU A 792 -23.87 -11.73 24.66
N PRO A 793 -24.02 -12.42 25.81
CA PRO A 793 -22.93 -12.56 26.76
C PRO A 793 -21.69 -13.16 26.08
N SER A 794 -20.53 -12.57 26.31
CA SER A 794 -19.26 -13.05 25.77
C SER A 794 -18.49 -13.75 26.88
N ALA A 795 -18.26 -15.06 26.72
CA ALA A 795 -17.39 -15.83 27.61
C ALA A 795 -16.07 -16.24 26.93
N GLY A 796 -15.70 -15.59 25.82
CA GLY A 796 -14.60 -16.07 24.96
C GLY A 796 -14.92 -17.39 24.24
N THR A 797 -16.20 -17.78 24.16
CA THR A 797 -16.67 -18.99 23.50
C THR A 797 -17.51 -18.68 22.28
N GLY A 798 -17.56 -19.60 21.32
CA GLY A 798 -18.47 -19.51 20.18
C GLY A 798 -19.95 -19.53 20.60
N PHE A 799 -20.81 -19.01 19.73
CA PHE A 799 -22.26 -18.94 19.93
C PHE A 799 -23.01 -19.13 18.61
N LEU A 800 -24.31 -19.45 18.69
CA LEU A 800 -25.23 -19.50 17.56
C LEU A 800 -26.43 -18.59 17.82
N VAL A 801 -26.63 -17.60 16.95
CA VAL A 801 -27.86 -16.80 16.90
C VAL A 801 -28.72 -17.27 15.72
N GLU A 802 -29.98 -17.60 16.00
CA GLU A 802 -30.98 -17.95 14.99
C GLU A 802 -32.02 -16.83 14.90
N LEU A 803 -32.24 -16.28 13.71
CA LEU A 803 -33.23 -15.25 13.42
C LEU A 803 -34.29 -15.79 12.45
N GLU A 804 -35.55 -15.53 12.75
CA GLU A 804 -36.68 -15.73 11.83
C GLU A 804 -37.08 -14.35 11.28
N VAL A 805 -36.78 -14.12 9.99
CA VAL A 805 -36.86 -12.81 9.30
C VAL A 805 -37.92 -12.74 8.22
#